data_AF-A0A7C4K8B8-F1
#
_entry.id   AF-A0A7C4K8B8-F1
#
_cell.length_a   1.000
_cell.length_b   1.000
_cell.length_c   1.000
_cell.angle_alpha   90.00
_cell.angle_beta   90.00
_cell.angle_gamma   90.00
#
_symmetry.space_group_name_H-M   'P 1'
#
loop_
_entity.id
_entity.type
_entity.pdbx_description
1 polymer ?
#
loop_
_entity_poly.entity_id
_entity_poly.type
_entity_poly.pdbx_seq_one_letter_code
_entity_poly.pdbx_strand_id
1 'polypeptide(L)'
;MNKIKLIVFFIIVIIASGCKTVVLLPPGNIQKDAKEGEIFNTILDDNAPAQPSVRTLEDTVCADEFHSSKLTPNDGIKPSAKFLKDMLGRYFTPEEDGLCYYLKDAGFFAVAFPNSEEYARRTNNPVKGLVGGTDIFEFKKSGANYEFMNLGNAINSKTWDGHPYAVLGDNGTLLLLWASDREDPYKNYVTEQTIKSLGNTNLFYAFRDASGVWSPIHSFSEVGGDINTSSWEMTPSLFCVCHETVLLFSSNRGNNNPNDFDIYAVNIYIDYVNKNISLNPKSKFSSSTRFEKLNDPLKPKDCLNNIDNINTLYTEKFPVIAKPYDTTQGYYLYLSSNRFPESDKFKCHTRPDSLWKNVGGMDIYRFRITDLECKEPPPPQVKLFVYVIDSSGGRNNVLNAVEEGTQVNLFGDKIARPNGDVILKDSHNDASSSNPASFNLRLGHRYNVKGGALYDALNCNKNPNSDSVLIGYSYIEIKFVESKKFKEKKKVTYDTVIKAKTNIEYSQDTVYQLITINELKNLNSFNKFNKTVTEIKGDTTVLVNKTIEERFISMLKKDGDKFEIAKEVTTKSEWKEGGRIERRTKEYDTIVIRDIYDTIYHQITRDNLNASEKTKRGGIETFNISHDIEIFDTIFVIPRYFLKKPCEWKYVHQAIKYRKNVPYFQTCFWEVNTSKNFQNHRNILSTNYYSDATFIELHPNNQYWGYRSLMDRFGDASRRTNRIIEYSDFARIVDKNLSRMAREITDRILPAFDTLAFDRKASQTKLIIQIRGYSDFRQIYKGYYIPNPNGEYSTIKYISSSYNNDLGRLESYHKTTYPEYVTIRPNASLVGVNNDTLSRLRAFFGYRELLPLLHKSELFNKYANMGLVFYPDSAALQVTGINQNSFERMLEKYKIIILVEGRMVDSSLIPSEYLYKNRINDYYPLDSIRRIDVIVNIIDYVDGRVIKSECCSEKQAPLQQEEDTINYSPRPKEKEEGVLRRKRK
;
A
#
# COMPACT_ATOMS: atom_id res chain seq x y z
N MET A 1 62.17 86.74 -52.95
CA MET A 1 60.74 86.61 -52.59
C MET A 1 59.97 85.51 -53.33
N ASN A 2 60.32 85.09 -54.56
CA ASN A 2 59.53 84.09 -55.30
C ASN A 2 59.69 82.61 -54.86
N LYS A 3 60.83 82.22 -54.27
CA LYS A 3 61.01 80.84 -53.77
C LYS A 3 60.15 80.51 -52.52
N ILE A 4 59.91 81.49 -51.65
CA ILE A 4 59.08 81.29 -50.45
C ILE A 4 57.61 81.13 -50.83
N LYS A 5 57.11 81.90 -51.82
CA LYS A 5 55.73 81.75 -52.32
C LYS A 5 55.49 80.39 -53.00
N LEU A 6 56.49 79.85 -53.70
CA LEU A 6 56.37 78.53 -54.34
C LEU A 6 56.36 77.40 -53.30
N ILE A 7 57.18 77.49 -52.25
CA ILE A 7 57.21 76.52 -51.14
C ILE A 7 55.91 76.58 -50.34
N VAL A 8 55.41 77.78 -50.03
CA VAL A 8 54.12 77.95 -49.33
C VAL A 8 52.97 77.43 -50.19
N PHE A 9 52.99 77.64 -51.51
CA PHE A 9 51.98 77.08 -52.42
C PHE A 9 52.05 75.55 -52.48
N PHE A 10 53.25 74.95 -52.54
CA PHE A 10 53.40 73.49 -52.49
C PHE A 10 52.96 72.90 -51.14
N ILE A 11 53.26 73.58 -50.02
CA ILE A 11 52.81 73.15 -48.69
C ILE A 11 51.29 73.28 -48.58
N ILE A 12 50.68 74.36 -49.10
CA ILE A 12 49.22 74.51 -49.13
C ILE A 12 48.58 73.46 -50.06
N VAL A 13 49.18 73.13 -51.20
CA VAL A 13 48.67 72.08 -52.10
C VAL A 13 48.82 70.68 -51.50
N ILE A 14 49.89 70.40 -50.74
CA ILE A 14 50.08 69.13 -50.01
C ILE A 14 49.13 69.04 -48.80
N ILE A 15 48.84 70.17 -48.13
CA ILE A 15 47.86 70.23 -47.04
C ILE A 15 46.41 70.19 -47.58
N ALA A 16 46.17 70.71 -48.79
CA ALA A 16 44.86 70.74 -49.45
C ALA A 16 44.55 69.51 -50.33
N SER A 17 45.56 68.70 -50.70
CA SER A 17 45.36 67.36 -51.22
C SER A 17 44.91 66.47 -50.05
N GLY A 18 43.62 66.56 -49.77
CA GLY A 18 42.97 66.11 -48.54
C GLY A 18 43.40 64.73 -48.09
N CYS A 19 43.56 64.60 -46.77
CA CYS A 19 43.52 63.33 -46.09
C CYS A 19 42.25 62.60 -46.54
N LYS A 20 42.39 61.62 -47.45
CA LYS A 20 41.28 60.74 -47.81
C LYS A 20 40.92 59.98 -46.54
N THR A 21 39.73 60.23 -46.02
CA THR A 21 39.15 59.39 -44.96
C THR A 21 39.14 57.95 -45.44
N VAL A 22 39.87 57.08 -44.75
CA VAL A 22 39.90 55.65 -45.03
C VAL A 22 38.66 55.02 -44.43
N VAL A 23 37.76 54.51 -45.28
CA VAL A 23 36.59 53.75 -44.84
C VAL A 23 37.04 52.33 -44.50
N LEU A 24 36.79 51.91 -43.27
CA LEU A 24 37.11 50.59 -42.75
C LEU A 24 35.82 49.85 -42.42
N LEU A 25 35.84 48.53 -42.60
CA LEU A 25 34.74 47.69 -42.10
C LEU A 25 34.73 47.69 -40.56
N PRO A 26 33.56 47.67 -39.91
CA PRO A 26 33.48 47.63 -38.45
C PRO A 26 33.91 46.25 -37.91
N PRO A 27 34.46 46.13 -36.69
CA PRO A 27 34.70 44.85 -36.03
C PRO A 27 33.45 43.97 -35.97
N GLY A 28 33.65 42.65 -36.02
CA GLY A 28 32.57 41.66 -36.09
C GLY A 28 31.89 41.54 -37.46
N ASN A 29 32.06 42.48 -38.38
CA ASN A 29 31.47 42.41 -39.73
C ASN A 29 32.10 41.27 -40.54
N ILE A 30 31.27 40.33 -41.02
CA ILE A 30 31.76 39.09 -41.67
C ILE A 30 32.46 39.33 -43.01
N GLN A 31 32.26 40.50 -43.65
CA GLN A 31 32.95 40.84 -44.89
C GLN A 31 34.48 40.91 -44.70
N LYS A 32 34.96 41.10 -43.47
CA LYS A 32 36.39 41.03 -43.14
C LYS A 32 36.99 39.64 -43.28
N ASP A 33 36.15 38.61 -43.19
CA ASP A 33 36.57 37.21 -43.27
C ASP A 33 36.53 36.69 -44.72
N ALA A 34 35.97 37.46 -45.65
CA ALA A 34 35.89 37.11 -47.06
C ALA A 34 37.28 37.11 -47.71
N LYS A 35 37.54 36.14 -48.59
CA LYS A 35 38.77 36.15 -49.40
C LYS A 35 38.77 37.32 -50.36
N GLU A 36 39.95 37.73 -50.82
CA GLU A 36 40.08 38.81 -51.80
C GLU A 36 39.21 38.53 -53.05
N GLY A 37 38.26 39.42 -53.35
CA GLY A 37 37.29 39.28 -54.43
C GLY A 37 35.95 38.62 -54.05
N GLU A 38 35.82 38.05 -52.85
CA GLU A 38 34.54 37.56 -52.32
C GLU A 38 33.75 38.69 -51.66
N ILE A 39 32.47 38.81 -52.04
CA ILE A 39 31.53 39.76 -51.48
C ILE A 39 30.48 38.95 -50.72
N PHE A 40 30.55 39.01 -49.39
CA PHE A 40 29.52 38.48 -48.49
C PHE A 40 28.44 39.53 -48.30
N ASN A 41 28.74 40.65 -47.63
CA ASN A 41 27.80 41.76 -47.50
C ASN A 41 27.79 42.58 -48.80
N THR A 42 26.62 42.98 -49.25
CA THR A 42 26.35 43.66 -50.51
C THR A 42 25.89 45.09 -50.25
N ILE A 43 25.76 45.89 -51.31
CA ILE A 43 25.17 47.24 -51.22
C ILE A 43 23.64 47.21 -51.02
N LEU A 44 23.03 46.03 -51.13
CA LEU A 44 21.63 45.79 -50.82
C LEU A 44 21.53 45.34 -49.36
N ASP A 45 20.35 45.45 -48.76
CA ASP A 45 20.14 44.98 -47.38
C ASP A 45 20.28 43.45 -47.31
N ASP A 46 21.34 42.97 -46.64
CA ASP A 46 21.54 41.55 -46.39
C ASP A 46 20.79 41.16 -45.12
N ASN A 47 19.60 40.59 -45.32
CA ASN A 47 18.65 40.47 -44.23
C ASN A 47 18.97 39.32 -43.27
N ALA A 48 19.37 38.12 -43.71
CA ALA A 48 19.48 36.96 -42.83
C ALA A 48 20.80 36.15 -42.98
N PRO A 49 21.56 35.88 -41.89
CA PRO A 49 22.57 34.84 -41.90
C PRO A 49 21.95 33.45 -42.08
N ALA A 50 22.48 32.68 -43.02
CA ALA A 50 22.11 31.29 -43.24
C ALA A 50 23.36 30.41 -43.22
N GLN A 51 23.21 29.20 -42.69
CA GLN A 51 24.22 28.15 -42.74
C GLN A 51 23.64 26.93 -43.46
N PRO A 52 24.30 26.40 -44.50
CA PRO A 52 23.92 25.12 -45.09
C PRO A 52 24.04 24.02 -44.03
N SER A 53 23.02 23.19 -43.92
CA SER A 53 23.14 21.98 -43.08
C SER A 53 24.12 20.99 -43.74
N VAL A 54 24.91 20.27 -42.94
CA VAL A 54 25.70 19.14 -43.46
C VAL A 54 24.94 17.82 -43.38
N ARG A 55 23.75 17.85 -42.76
CA ARG A 55 22.92 16.69 -42.41
C ARG A 55 22.24 16.06 -43.62
N THR A 56 22.28 14.74 -43.69
CA THR A 56 21.47 13.92 -44.59
C THR A 56 20.29 13.29 -43.86
N LEU A 57 19.37 12.64 -44.57
CA LEU A 57 18.21 11.99 -43.96
C LEU A 57 18.60 10.88 -42.95
N GLU A 58 19.80 10.32 -43.10
CA GLU A 58 20.34 9.22 -42.27
C GLU A 58 21.00 9.72 -40.97
N ASP A 59 21.31 11.01 -40.88
CA ASP A 59 22.00 11.60 -39.74
C ASP A 59 21.01 12.00 -38.63
N THR A 60 21.39 11.76 -37.36
CA THR A 60 20.63 12.25 -36.19
C THR A 60 20.77 13.77 -36.04
N VAL A 61 19.82 14.42 -35.37
CA VAL A 61 19.88 15.89 -35.17
C VAL A 61 21.15 16.28 -34.42
N CYS A 62 21.49 15.47 -33.41
CA CYS A 62 22.57 15.75 -32.49
C CYS A 62 23.95 15.51 -33.11
N ALA A 63 24.05 14.63 -34.11
CA ALA A 63 25.29 14.44 -34.85
C ALA A 63 25.71 15.71 -35.62
N ASP A 64 24.74 16.41 -36.23
CA ASP A 64 24.96 17.70 -36.91
C ASP A 64 25.35 18.81 -35.91
N GLU A 65 24.82 18.79 -34.69
CA GLU A 65 25.16 19.75 -33.64
C GLU A 65 26.61 19.61 -33.14
N PHE A 66 27.15 18.38 -32.99
CA PHE A 66 28.43 18.17 -32.29
C PHE A 66 29.58 17.56 -33.11
N HIS A 67 29.33 16.89 -34.23
CA HIS A 67 30.32 15.96 -34.82
C HIS A 67 30.76 16.26 -36.26
N SER A 68 30.47 17.45 -36.79
CA SER A 68 30.90 17.81 -38.16
C SER A 68 32.39 18.20 -38.24
N SER A 69 33.24 17.25 -38.61
CA SER A 69 34.68 17.46 -38.92
C SER A 69 34.96 18.14 -40.27
N LYS A 70 33.92 18.62 -40.98
CA LYS A 70 34.02 19.04 -42.39
C LYS A 70 33.77 20.53 -42.66
N LEU A 71 33.47 21.35 -41.66
CA LEU A 71 33.26 22.78 -41.88
C LEU A 71 34.58 23.53 -41.71
N THR A 72 35.17 23.99 -42.81
CA THR A 72 36.27 24.96 -42.77
C THR A 72 35.70 26.36 -42.48
N PRO A 73 36.51 27.36 -42.06
CA PRO A 73 36.06 28.73 -41.90
C PRO A 73 35.39 29.35 -43.15
N ASN A 74 35.57 28.76 -44.34
CA ASN A 74 34.91 29.19 -45.59
C ASN A 74 33.55 28.49 -45.84
N ASP A 75 33.21 27.46 -45.08
CA ASP A 75 31.92 26.73 -45.11
C ASP A 75 30.90 27.33 -44.11
N GLY A 76 31.19 28.53 -43.58
CA GLY A 76 30.43 29.22 -42.54
C GLY A 76 29.14 29.92 -43.01
N ILE A 77 28.62 30.75 -42.12
CA ILE A 77 27.43 31.60 -42.32
C ILE A 77 27.64 32.55 -43.50
N LYS A 78 26.65 32.64 -44.41
CA LYS A 78 26.60 33.66 -45.48
C LYS A 78 25.20 34.30 -45.52
N PRO A 79 25.03 35.45 -46.19
CA PRO A 79 23.69 36.00 -46.38
C PRO A 79 22.77 35.08 -47.17
N SER A 80 21.50 35.03 -46.77
CA SER A 80 20.43 34.29 -47.45
C SER A 80 20.33 34.64 -48.93
N ALA A 81 20.43 35.94 -49.26
CA ALA A 81 20.36 36.45 -50.62
C ALA A 81 21.46 35.87 -51.51
N LYS A 82 22.65 35.63 -50.95
CA LYS A 82 23.74 34.98 -51.69
C LYS A 82 23.39 33.54 -52.02
N PHE A 83 22.85 32.77 -51.07
CA PHE A 83 22.44 31.39 -51.29
C PHE A 83 21.27 31.28 -52.27
N LEU A 84 20.26 32.11 -52.12
CA LEU A 84 19.10 32.12 -53.02
C LEU A 84 19.50 32.54 -54.42
N LYS A 85 20.37 33.54 -54.59
CA LYS A 85 20.94 33.91 -55.89
C LYS A 85 21.74 32.77 -56.53
N ASP A 86 22.52 32.04 -55.74
CA ASP A 86 23.28 30.88 -56.25
C ASP A 86 22.34 29.72 -56.66
N MET A 87 21.21 29.56 -55.96
CA MET A 87 20.21 28.51 -56.22
C MET A 87 19.29 28.84 -57.41
N LEU A 88 18.86 30.10 -57.51
CA LEU A 88 17.78 30.57 -58.41
C LEU A 88 18.29 31.42 -59.58
N GLY A 89 19.56 31.82 -59.57
CA GLY A 89 20.18 32.59 -60.64
C GLY A 89 19.66 34.04 -60.73
N ARG A 90 19.53 34.55 -61.96
CA ARG A 90 19.15 35.96 -62.23
C ARG A 90 17.66 36.27 -62.04
N TYR A 91 16.85 35.29 -61.68
CA TYR A 91 15.38 35.40 -61.61
C TYR A 91 14.87 35.88 -60.24
N PHE A 92 15.79 36.31 -59.37
CA PHE A 92 15.50 36.61 -57.97
C PHE A 92 15.73 38.09 -57.64
N THR A 93 14.75 38.72 -56.98
CA THR A 93 14.77 40.13 -56.55
C THR A 93 14.82 40.25 -55.02
N PRO A 94 15.39 41.33 -54.45
CA PRO A 94 15.95 41.36 -53.10
C PRO A 94 14.96 41.48 -51.93
N GLU A 95 13.65 41.34 -52.15
CA GLU A 95 12.65 41.47 -51.07
C GLU A 95 12.48 40.13 -50.34
N GLU A 96 13.60 39.65 -49.78
CA GLU A 96 13.69 38.38 -49.05
C GLU A 96 13.56 38.56 -47.55
N ASP A 97 12.75 37.68 -46.97
CA ASP A 97 12.47 37.62 -45.54
C ASP A 97 13.23 36.45 -44.85
N GLY A 98 13.96 35.59 -45.56
CA GLY A 98 14.94 34.67 -44.94
C GLY A 98 15.01 33.26 -45.54
N LEU A 99 16.07 32.52 -45.16
CA LEU A 99 16.40 31.17 -45.62
C LEU A 99 16.90 30.31 -44.45
N CYS A 100 16.38 29.08 -44.32
CA CYS A 100 16.89 28.08 -43.38
C CYS A 100 17.05 26.71 -44.05
N TYR A 101 18.00 25.91 -43.56
CA TYR A 101 18.26 24.54 -44.00
C TYR A 101 17.95 23.57 -42.86
N TYR A 102 17.21 22.50 -43.17
CA TYR A 102 17.02 21.38 -42.22
C TYR A 102 17.74 20.10 -42.68
N LEU A 103 18.15 20.05 -43.95
CA LEU A 103 19.03 19.05 -44.55
C LEU A 103 20.00 19.74 -45.53
N LYS A 104 21.06 19.03 -45.93
CA LYS A 104 22.04 19.51 -46.90
C LYS A 104 21.44 19.98 -48.22
N ASP A 105 20.40 19.29 -48.65
CA ASP A 105 19.76 19.49 -49.96
C ASP A 105 18.28 19.90 -49.83
N ALA A 106 17.82 20.29 -48.63
CA ALA A 106 16.45 20.74 -48.40
C ALA A 106 16.32 21.79 -47.29
N GLY A 107 15.35 22.69 -47.44
CA GLY A 107 15.17 23.81 -46.54
C GLY A 107 13.90 24.62 -46.83
N PHE A 108 13.78 25.75 -46.15
CA PHE A 108 12.66 26.68 -46.31
C PHE A 108 13.15 28.10 -46.53
N PHE A 109 12.37 28.89 -47.27
CA PHE A 109 12.61 30.31 -47.48
C PHE A 109 11.27 31.02 -47.66
N ALA A 110 11.25 32.32 -47.40
CA ALA A 110 10.06 33.15 -47.58
C ALA A 110 10.25 34.11 -48.76
N VAL A 111 9.18 34.31 -49.54
CA VAL A 111 9.17 35.21 -50.69
C VAL A 111 8.02 36.19 -50.54
N ALA A 112 8.33 37.48 -50.55
CA ALA A 112 7.33 38.52 -50.62
C ALA A 112 6.72 38.57 -52.03
N PHE A 113 5.39 38.67 -52.09
CA PHE A 113 4.59 38.76 -53.31
C PHE A 113 4.95 37.69 -54.36
N PRO A 114 4.85 36.39 -54.02
CA PRO A 114 5.27 35.33 -54.93
C PRO A 114 4.45 35.33 -56.21
N ASN A 115 5.07 34.87 -57.30
CA ASN A 115 4.44 34.86 -58.60
C ASN A 115 3.22 33.92 -58.62
N SER A 116 2.13 34.38 -59.24
CA SER A 116 1.02 33.49 -59.57
C SER A 116 1.50 32.33 -60.44
N GLU A 117 0.85 31.18 -60.33
CA GLU A 117 1.26 29.97 -61.07
C GLU A 117 1.32 30.22 -62.59
N GLU A 118 0.42 31.07 -63.12
CA GLU A 118 0.43 31.46 -64.52
C GLU A 118 1.63 32.34 -64.88
N TYR A 119 1.95 33.35 -64.06
CA TYR A 119 3.07 34.25 -64.32
C TYR A 119 4.41 33.51 -64.22
N ALA A 120 4.59 32.69 -63.19
CA ALA A 120 5.78 31.86 -62.99
C ALA A 120 6.02 30.94 -64.19
N ARG A 121 4.96 30.33 -64.74
CA ARG A 121 5.03 29.52 -65.97
C ARG A 121 5.47 30.34 -67.19
N ARG A 122 5.02 31.60 -67.34
CA ARG A 122 5.38 32.47 -68.47
C ARG A 122 6.82 32.98 -68.38
N THR A 123 7.33 33.22 -67.18
CA THR A 123 8.69 33.75 -66.94
C THR A 123 9.74 32.67 -66.68
N ASN A 124 9.32 31.40 -66.68
CA ASN A 124 10.16 30.26 -66.31
C ASN A 124 10.75 30.42 -64.89
N ASN A 125 9.97 31.03 -63.97
CA ASN A 125 10.32 31.12 -62.57
C ASN A 125 9.93 29.82 -61.86
N PRO A 126 10.87 29.12 -61.20
CA PRO A 126 10.57 27.87 -60.52
C PRO A 126 9.76 28.04 -59.23
N VAL A 127 9.70 29.26 -58.67
CA VAL A 127 8.90 29.59 -57.49
C VAL A 127 7.50 30.03 -57.93
N LYS A 128 6.50 29.21 -57.60
CA LYS A 128 5.12 29.38 -58.03
C LYS A 128 4.11 29.07 -56.91
N GLY A 129 2.99 29.79 -56.92
CA GLY A 129 1.91 29.62 -55.95
C GLY A 129 1.84 30.82 -55.01
N LEU A 130 0.62 31.26 -54.73
CA LEU A 130 0.31 32.46 -53.97
C LEU A 130 -0.88 32.19 -53.04
N VAL A 131 -0.64 32.29 -51.74
CA VAL A 131 -1.65 32.20 -50.68
C VAL A 131 -1.87 33.59 -50.05
N GLY A 132 -0.79 34.24 -49.61
CA GLY A 132 -0.80 35.54 -48.94
C GLY A 132 0.11 36.59 -49.58
N GLY A 133 0.44 37.62 -48.80
CA GLY A 133 1.37 38.68 -49.21
C GLY A 133 2.83 38.25 -49.13
N THR A 134 3.17 37.31 -48.25
CA THR A 134 4.49 36.67 -48.17
C THR A 134 4.25 35.22 -47.77
N ASP A 135 4.80 34.31 -48.56
CA ASP A 135 4.58 32.88 -48.38
C ASP A 135 5.91 32.16 -48.12
N ILE A 136 5.83 31.10 -47.32
CA ILE A 136 6.91 30.16 -47.08
C ILE A 136 6.87 29.04 -48.12
N PHE A 137 8.04 28.75 -48.68
CA PHE A 137 8.30 27.70 -49.65
C PHE A 137 9.29 26.69 -49.07
N GLU A 138 9.06 25.41 -49.36
CA GLU A 138 10.06 24.37 -49.21
C GLU A 138 10.86 24.22 -50.51
N PHE A 139 12.17 24.06 -50.40
CA PHE A 139 12.98 23.59 -51.52
C PHE A 139 13.58 22.22 -51.23
N LYS A 140 13.72 21.42 -52.28
CA LYS A 140 14.41 20.13 -52.22
C LYS A 140 15.19 19.90 -53.51
N LYS A 141 16.43 19.46 -53.39
CA LYS A 141 17.23 19.11 -54.57
C LYS A 141 16.72 17.84 -55.23
N SER A 142 16.56 17.90 -56.54
CA SER A 142 16.14 16.81 -57.42
C SER A 142 17.14 16.71 -58.56
N GLY A 143 18.12 15.81 -58.42
CA GLY A 143 19.27 15.71 -59.33
C GLY A 143 20.16 16.96 -59.29
N ALA A 144 20.30 17.63 -60.44
CA ALA A 144 21.08 18.87 -60.58
C ALA A 144 20.26 20.15 -60.31
N ASN A 145 18.95 20.04 -60.14
CA ASN A 145 18.03 21.17 -60.00
C ASN A 145 17.39 21.19 -58.60
N TYR A 146 16.75 22.30 -58.26
CA TYR A 146 15.93 22.43 -57.06
C TYR A 146 14.44 22.45 -57.44
N GLU A 147 13.64 21.70 -56.68
CA GLU A 147 12.18 21.74 -56.72
C GLU A 147 11.69 22.63 -55.59
N PHE A 148 10.68 23.46 -55.87
CA PHE A 148 10.12 24.44 -54.94
C PHE A 148 8.63 24.19 -54.77
N MET A 149 8.17 24.19 -53.52
CA MET A 149 6.79 23.92 -53.15
C MET A 149 6.28 24.98 -52.19
N ASN A 150 5.22 25.71 -52.58
CA ASN A 150 4.48 26.57 -51.67
C ASN A 150 3.76 25.67 -50.64
N LEU A 151 3.85 26.02 -49.35
CA LEU A 151 3.28 25.20 -48.28
C LEU A 151 1.75 25.30 -48.15
N GLY A 152 1.11 26.12 -48.99
CA GLY A 152 -0.34 26.25 -49.07
C GLY A 152 -0.98 26.74 -47.78
N ASN A 153 -2.31 26.65 -47.69
CA ASN A 153 -3.08 27.09 -46.50
C ASN A 153 -2.79 26.28 -45.23
N ALA A 154 -2.02 25.19 -45.31
CA ALA A 154 -1.64 24.40 -44.14
C ALA A 154 -0.62 25.14 -43.27
N ILE A 155 0.21 25.99 -43.88
CA ILE A 155 1.21 26.80 -43.19
C ILE A 155 1.01 28.27 -43.52
N ASN A 156 0.94 28.62 -44.81
CA ASN A 156 0.78 30.00 -45.25
C ASN A 156 -0.63 30.52 -44.96
N SER A 157 -0.69 31.78 -44.54
CA SER A 157 -1.89 32.55 -44.29
C SER A 157 -2.13 33.53 -45.44
N LYS A 158 -3.25 34.25 -45.40
CA LYS A 158 -3.54 35.28 -46.42
C LYS A 158 -2.73 36.56 -46.22
N THR A 159 -1.90 36.64 -45.19
CA THR A 159 -1.22 37.86 -44.75
C THR A 159 0.29 37.70 -44.94
N TRP A 160 1.12 38.15 -44.01
CA TRP A 160 2.57 38.04 -44.08
C TRP A 160 3.04 36.83 -43.27
N ASP A 161 3.75 35.90 -43.91
CA ASP A 161 4.41 34.75 -43.29
C ASP A 161 5.87 34.68 -43.72
N GLY A 162 6.76 34.99 -42.78
CA GLY A 162 8.18 35.14 -43.07
C GLY A 162 9.08 34.52 -42.03
N HIS A 163 10.38 34.61 -42.30
CA HIS A 163 11.45 34.25 -41.38
C HIS A 163 11.39 32.77 -40.92
N PRO A 164 11.31 31.80 -41.85
CA PRO A 164 11.21 30.39 -41.48
C PRO A 164 12.50 29.88 -40.84
N TYR A 165 12.36 29.05 -39.82
CA TYR A 165 13.42 28.26 -39.22
C TYR A 165 12.93 26.83 -39.02
N ALA A 166 13.74 25.83 -39.35
CA ALA A 166 13.30 24.44 -39.30
C ALA A 166 14.36 23.51 -38.71
N VAL A 167 13.90 22.49 -37.98
CA VAL A 167 14.75 21.43 -37.44
C VAL A 167 14.02 20.08 -37.52
N LEU A 168 14.73 19.06 -38.01
CA LEU A 168 14.22 17.69 -38.07
C LEU A 168 14.57 16.97 -36.76
N GLY A 169 13.61 16.33 -36.08
CA GLY A 169 13.80 15.51 -34.88
C GLY A 169 14.35 14.10 -35.18
N ASP A 170 14.78 13.36 -34.15
CA ASP A 170 15.35 12.01 -34.31
C ASP A 170 14.31 10.97 -34.77
N ASN A 171 13.03 11.20 -34.49
CA ASN A 171 11.93 10.34 -34.95
C ASN A 171 11.47 10.66 -36.39
N GLY A 172 12.19 11.54 -37.11
CA GLY A 172 11.83 11.98 -38.46
C GLY A 172 10.73 13.04 -38.52
N THR A 173 10.28 13.59 -37.38
CA THR A 173 9.30 14.68 -37.33
C THR A 173 10.02 16.02 -37.51
N LEU A 174 9.59 16.82 -38.48
CA LEU A 174 10.12 18.16 -38.73
C LEU A 174 9.35 19.19 -37.91
N LEU A 175 10.06 20.09 -37.23
CA LEU A 175 9.52 21.31 -36.62
C LEU A 175 9.83 22.50 -37.54
N LEU A 176 8.82 23.29 -37.87
CA LEU A 176 8.94 24.59 -38.53
C LEU A 176 8.48 25.70 -37.57
N LEU A 177 9.28 26.75 -37.45
CA LEU A 177 8.96 27.99 -36.73
C LEU A 177 9.00 29.15 -37.72
N TRP A 178 8.13 30.14 -37.56
CA TRP A 178 8.13 31.32 -38.42
C TRP A 178 7.45 32.51 -37.73
N ALA A 179 7.62 33.69 -38.32
CA ALA A 179 6.95 34.92 -37.88
C ALA A 179 5.75 35.20 -38.79
N SER A 180 4.65 35.68 -38.23
CA SER A 180 3.41 35.90 -38.98
C SER A 180 2.52 36.99 -38.39
N ASP A 181 1.83 37.70 -39.26
CA ASP A 181 0.79 38.68 -38.89
C ASP A 181 -0.62 38.06 -39.00
N ARG A 182 -0.75 36.73 -38.98
CA ARG A 182 -2.03 36.03 -39.22
C ARG A 182 -3.12 36.33 -38.18
N GLU A 183 -2.73 36.64 -36.95
CA GLU A 183 -3.66 36.98 -35.87
C GLU A 183 -4.05 38.46 -35.92
N ASP A 184 -3.10 39.37 -36.22
CA ASP A 184 -3.32 40.82 -36.24
C ASP A 184 -2.75 41.51 -37.50
N PRO A 185 -3.33 41.27 -38.69
CA PRO A 185 -2.73 41.63 -39.98
C PRO A 185 -2.68 43.11 -40.35
N TYR A 186 -3.23 44.00 -39.51
CA TYR A 186 -3.38 45.41 -39.83
C TYR A 186 -2.60 46.29 -38.87
N LYS A 187 -1.50 46.86 -39.36
CA LYS A 187 -0.68 47.86 -38.64
C LYS A 187 -1.50 49.02 -38.06
N ASN A 188 -2.58 49.42 -38.75
CA ASN A 188 -3.55 50.43 -38.32
C ASN A 188 -4.96 50.06 -38.81
N TYR A 189 -5.98 50.30 -38.01
CA TYR A 189 -7.37 50.36 -38.47
C TYR A 189 -7.92 51.77 -38.23
N VAL A 190 -8.56 52.30 -39.27
CA VAL A 190 -9.15 53.64 -39.26
C VAL A 190 -10.61 53.47 -38.82
N THR A 191 -10.93 54.01 -37.64
CA THR A 191 -12.32 54.33 -37.30
C THR A 191 -12.61 55.77 -37.73
N GLU A 192 -13.88 56.17 -37.93
CA GLU A 192 -14.26 57.53 -38.35
C GLU A 192 -13.67 58.66 -37.46
N GLN A 193 -13.17 58.33 -36.26
CA GLN A 193 -12.72 59.28 -35.25
C GLN A 193 -11.28 59.06 -34.74
N THR A 194 -10.64 57.90 -34.99
CA THR A 194 -9.24 57.64 -34.57
C THR A 194 -8.52 56.59 -35.43
N ILE A 195 -7.22 56.79 -35.64
CA ILE A 195 -6.28 55.74 -36.09
C ILE A 195 -5.78 55.02 -34.84
N LYS A 196 -6.09 53.73 -34.70
CA LYS A 196 -5.49 52.87 -33.67
C LYS A 196 -4.52 51.89 -34.33
N SER A 197 -3.30 51.81 -33.82
CA SER A 197 -2.32 50.80 -34.23
C SER A 197 -2.55 49.54 -33.39
N LEU A 198 -2.92 48.42 -34.02
CA LEU A 198 -3.14 47.12 -33.37
C LEU A 198 -2.29 45.97 -33.96
N GLY A 199 -1.57 46.17 -35.08
CA GLY A 199 -0.84 45.07 -35.70
C GLY A 199 0.41 44.66 -34.92
N ASN A 200 0.51 43.39 -34.56
CA ASN A 200 1.73 42.73 -34.10
C ASN A 200 2.16 41.62 -35.07
N THR A 201 3.42 41.20 -34.95
CA THR A 201 3.95 40.02 -35.64
C THR A 201 4.27 39.00 -34.57
N ASN A 202 3.62 37.84 -34.62
CA ASN A 202 3.78 36.79 -33.62
C ASN A 202 4.63 35.63 -34.18
N LEU A 203 5.26 34.88 -33.28
CA LEU A 203 5.90 33.61 -33.63
C LEU A 203 4.89 32.46 -33.59
N PHE A 204 5.02 31.56 -34.56
CA PHE A 204 4.20 30.35 -34.69
C PHE A 204 5.08 29.13 -34.94
N TYR A 205 4.53 27.95 -34.68
CA TYR A 205 5.17 26.68 -35.01
C TYR A 205 4.19 25.60 -35.47
N ALA A 206 4.70 24.62 -36.21
CA ALA A 206 3.98 23.42 -36.63
C ALA A 206 4.94 22.25 -36.83
N PHE A 207 4.43 21.02 -36.67
CA PHE A 207 5.18 19.79 -36.86
C PHE A 207 4.71 19.06 -38.12
N ARG A 208 5.64 18.56 -38.94
CA ARG A 208 5.36 17.62 -40.03
C ARG A 208 5.88 16.24 -39.67
N ASP A 209 5.00 15.25 -39.61
CA ASP A 209 5.42 13.88 -39.35
C ASP A 209 6.15 13.24 -40.54
N ALA A 210 6.72 12.06 -40.32
CA ALA A 210 7.45 11.31 -41.33
C ALA A 210 6.60 10.92 -42.56
N SER A 211 5.27 10.98 -42.47
CA SER A 211 4.37 10.75 -43.61
C SER A 211 4.13 12.02 -44.46
N GLY A 212 4.64 13.17 -44.01
CA GLY A 212 4.50 14.45 -44.70
C GLY A 212 3.30 15.28 -44.26
N VAL A 213 2.56 14.88 -43.23
CA VAL A 213 1.36 15.57 -42.77
C VAL A 213 1.70 16.62 -41.69
N TRP A 214 1.25 17.86 -41.89
CA TRP A 214 1.39 18.96 -40.94
C TRP A 214 0.38 18.85 -39.79
N SER A 215 0.83 19.17 -38.58
CA SER A 215 -0.02 19.40 -37.40
C SER A 215 -0.82 20.70 -37.56
N PRO A 216 -1.81 20.95 -36.69
CA PRO A 216 -2.33 22.29 -36.49
C PRO A 216 -1.19 23.28 -36.18
N ILE A 217 -1.43 24.54 -36.54
CA ILE A 217 -0.52 25.65 -36.27
C ILE A 217 -0.74 26.10 -34.83
N HIS A 218 0.35 26.30 -34.10
CA HIS A 218 0.35 26.74 -32.71
C HIS A 218 0.98 28.13 -32.58
N SER A 219 0.37 28.98 -31.76
CA SER A 219 0.92 30.30 -31.40
C SER A 219 1.84 30.17 -30.20
N PHE A 220 2.98 30.87 -30.20
CA PHE A 220 3.84 30.94 -29.01
C PHE A 220 3.19 31.65 -27.82
N SER A 221 2.06 32.33 -28.03
CA SER A 221 1.20 32.84 -26.96
C SER A 221 0.67 31.71 -26.05
N GLU A 222 0.48 30.49 -26.59
CA GLU A 222 0.05 29.30 -25.84
C GLU A 222 1.16 28.69 -24.97
N VAL A 223 2.42 28.94 -25.35
CA VAL A 223 3.61 28.42 -24.64
C VAL A 223 3.90 29.24 -23.37
N GLY A 224 3.64 30.55 -23.42
CA GLY A 224 3.91 31.50 -22.34
C GLY A 224 5.33 32.06 -22.35
N GLY A 225 5.76 32.69 -21.24
CA GLY A 225 7.15 33.16 -21.05
C GLY A 225 7.48 34.45 -21.79
N ASP A 226 6.44 35.26 -22.06
CA ASP A 226 6.51 36.52 -22.79
C ASP A 226 7.21 36.35 -24.15
N ILE A 227 6.96 35.23 -24.85
CA ILE A 227 7.52 35.02 -26.19
C ILE A 227 6.82 35.96 -27.15
N ASN A 228 5.54 35.72 -27.43
CA ASN A 228 4.69 36.65 -28.16
C ASN A 228 4.16 37.75 -27.22
N THR A 229 4.23 38.99 -27.66
CA THR A 229 3.71 40.15 -26.90
C THR A 229 2.86 41.04 -27.81
N SER A 230 2.54 42.26 -27.36
CA SER A 230 1.93 43.27 -28.25
C SER A 230 2.95 43.94 -29.18
N SER A 231 4.20 43.50 -29.15
CA SER A 231 5.30 44.06 -29.94
C SER A 231 5.47 43.22 -31.21
N TRP A 232 6.51 43.45 -32.01
CA TRP A 232 6.76 42.65 -33.21
C TRP A 232 7.85 41.65 -32.89
N GLU A 233 7.49 40.38 -32.82
CA GLU A 233 8.38 39.25 -32.63
C GLU A 233 8.70 38.58 -33.96
N MET A 234 9.99 38.49 -34.27
CA MET A 234 10.45 38.11 -35.59
C MET A 234 11.73 37.27 -35.53
N THR A 235 12.02 36.56 -36.62
CA THR A 235 13.32 35.90 -36.86
C THR A 235 13.66 34.83 -35.81
N PRO A 236 12.79 33.82 -35.61
CA PRO A 236 13.07 32.75 -34.66
C PRO A 236 14.27 31.91 -35.11
N SER A 237 15.05 31.44 -34.16
CA SER A 237 16.02 30.36 -34.36
C SER A 237 16.20 29.54 -33.10
N LEU A 238 16.69 28.31 -33.26
CA LEU A 238 16.92 27.40 -32.13
C LEU A 238 18.40 27.13 -31.95
N PHE A 239 18.83 27.17 -30.70
CA PHE A 239 20.15 26.77 -30.23
C PHE A 239 20.02 25.58 -29.26
N CYS A 240 20.95 24.63 -29.36
CA CYS A 240 21.03 23.44 -28.49
C CYS A 240 19.76 22.56 -28.49
N VAL A 241 19.31 22.16 -29.67
CA VAL A 241 18.02 21.46 -29.86
C VAL A 241 18.02 20.09 -29.17
N CYS A 242 19.18 19.42 -29.07
CA CYS A 242 19.28 18.12 -28.43
C CYS A 242 19.34 18.12 -26.90
N HIS A 243 19.48 19.29 -26.27
CA HIS A 243 19.62 19.41 -24.82
C HIS A 243 18.70 20.50 -24.27
N GLU A 244 19.26 21.51 -23.61
CA GLU A 244 18.50 22.63 -23.08
C GLU A 244 18.22 23.64 -24.20
N THR A 245 17.17 23.39 -24.98
CA THR A 245 16.86 24.20 -26.17
C THR A 245 16.59 25.65 -25.80
N VAL A 246 17.24 26.55 -26.53
CA VAL A 246 17.06 28.00 -26.43
C VAL A 246 16.43 28.50 -27.73
N LEU A 247 15.26 29.12 -27.63
CA LEU A 247 14.68 29.91 -28.70
C LEU A 247 15.28 31.33 -28.65
N LEU A 248 15.91 31.72 -29.75
CA LEU A 248 16.39 33.07 -30.00
C LEU A 248 15.42 33.76 -30.96
N PHE A 249 15.14 35.04 -30.73
CA PHE A 249 14.29 35.83 -31.62
C PHE A 249 14.56 37.31 -31.45
N SER A 250 14.18 38.11 -32.45
CA SER A 250 14.23 39.57 -32.39
C SER A 250 12.88 40.14 -31.97
N SER A 251 12.86 41.17 -31.13
CA SER A 251 11.65 41.89 -30.77
C SER A 251 11.90 43.39 -30.62
N ASN A 252 10.96 44.22 -31.06
CA ASN A 252 11.01 45.67 -30.84
C ASN A 252 10.40 46.11 -29.50
N ARG A 253 10.09 45.16 -28.60
CA ARG A 253 9.56 45.48 -27.27
C ARG A 253 10.55 46.29 -26.45
N GLY A 254 10.01 47.22 -25.65
CA GLY A 254 10.81 48.07 -24.77
C GLY A 254 11.55 49.21 -25.46
N ASN A 255 11.33 49.41 -26.78
CA ASN A 255 11.96 50.47 -27.56
C ASN A 255 10.96 51.55 -27.95
N ASN A 256 11.37 52.82 -27.86
CA ASN A 256 10.56 53.97 -28.30
C ASN A 256 10.46 54.07 -29.84
N ASN A 257 11.38 53.41 -30.55
CA ASN A 257 11.39 53.32 -32.00
C ASN A 257 10.86 51.95 -32.42
N PRO A 258 9.73 51.87 -33.14
CA PRO A 258 9.15 50.59 -33.58
C PRO A 258 10.05 49.82 -34.57
N ASN A 259 11.07 50.46 -35.12
CA ASN A 259 12.04 49.83 -36.01
C ASN A 259 13.32 49.35 -35.29
N ASP A 260 13.45 49.59 -33.98
CA ASP A 260 14.58 49.14 -33.16
C ASP A 260 14.25 47.75 -32.60
N PHE A 261 14.96 46.72 -33.09
CA PHE A 261 14.76 45.32 -32.71
C PHE A 261 15.96 44.85 -31.90
N ASP A 262 15.69 44.23 -30.76
CA ASP A 262 16.70 43.61 -29.89
C ASP A 262 16.58 42.07 -29.96
N ILE A 263 17.68 41.37 -29.73
CA ILE A 263 17.72 39.92 -29.58
C ILE A 263 17.32 39.50 -28.16
N TYR A 264 16.44 38.50 -28.09
CA TYR A 264 15.97 37.85 -26.88
C TYR A 264 16.24 36.35 -26.93
N ALA A 265 16.33 35.74 -25.75
CA ALA A 265 16.50 34.30 -25.54
C ALA A 265 15.49 33.77 -24.52
N VAL A 266 14.98 32.56 -24.74
CA VAL A 266 14.10 31.84 -23.82
C VAL A 266 14.35 30.33 -23.91
N ASN A 267 14.31 29.62 -22.79
CA ASN A 267 14.46 28.17 -22.79
C ASN A 267 13.11 27.46 -22.98
N ILE A 268 13.06 26.56 -23.96
CA ILE A 268 11.88 25.78 -24.31
C ILE A 268 12.18 24.28 -24.30
N TYR A 269 11.13 23.48 -24.20
CA TYR A 269 11.14 22.03 -24.37
C TYR A 269 10.31 21.66 -25.60
N ILE A 270 10.86 20.83 -26.48
CA ILE A 270 10.22 20.38 -27.71
C ILE A 270 9.83 18.91 -27.55
N ASP A 271 8.52 18.65 -27.54
CA ASP A 271 7.97 17.29 -27.52
C ASP A 271 7.63 16.84 -28.94
N TYR A 272 8.59 16.16 -29.59
CA TYR A 272 8.41 15.62 -30.94
C TYR A 272 7.38 14.48 -31.02
N VAL A 273 7.01 13.84 -29.90
CA VAL A 273 6.04 12.73 -29.88
C VAL A 273 4.63 13.29 -29.82
N ASN A 274 4.39 14.23 -28.90
CA ASN A 274 3.09 14.88 -28.73
C ASN A 274 2.91 16.11 -29.63
N LYS A 275 3.92 16.48 -30.42
CA LYS A 275 3.92 17.62 -31.36
C LYS A 275 3.60 18.95 -30.66
N ASN A 276 4.28 19.22 -29.54
CA ASN A 276 4.02 20.40 -28.71
C ASN A 276 5.32 21.06 -28.23
N ILE A 277 5.26 22.36 -27.90
CA ILE A 277 6.35 23.11 -27.26
C ILE A 277 5.87 23.65 -25.90
N SER A 278 6.71 23.56 -24.87
CA SER A 278 6.43 24.12 -23.53
C SER A 278 7.64 24.89 -22.98
N LEU A 279 7.44 25.78 -22.01
CA LEU A 279 8.56 26.41 -21.29
C LEU A 279 9.34 25.39 -20.47
N ASN A 280 10.64 25.63 -20.29
CA ASN A 280 11.45 24.92 -19.32
C ASN A 280 11.57 25.77 -18.03
N PRO A 281 10.77 25.51 -16.98
CA PRO A 281 10.70 26.38 -15.79
C PRO A 281 11.93 26.29 -14.88
N LYS A 282 12.80 25.30 -15.07
CA LYS A 282 14.02 25.08 -14.24
C LYS A 282 15.29 25.66 -14.88
N SER A 283 15.17 26.30 -16.03
CA SER A 283 16.27 26.78 -16.85
C SER A 283 16.75 28.19 -16.48
N LYS A 284 17.91 28.60 -17.02
CA LYS A 284 18.47 29.96 -16.86
C LYS A 284 17.54 31.05 -17.41
N PHE A 285 16.81 30.78 -18.49
CA PHE A 285 15.87 31.73 -19.12
C PHE A 285 14.43 31.21 -19.05
N SER A 286 13.87 31.16 -17.85
CA SER A 286 12.47 30.75 -17.59
C SER A 286 11.41 31.69 -18.17
N SER A 287 11.82 32.88 -18.61
CA SER A 287 11.06 33.83 -19.42
C SER A 287 11.98 34.52 -20.43
N SER A 288 11.39 35.12 -21.45
CA SER A 288 12.15 35.79 -22.50
C SER A 288 13.04 36.90 -21.94
N THR A 289 14.34 36.75 -22.12
CA THR A 289 15.36 37.63 -21.56
C THR A 289 16.09 38.36 -22.69
N ARG A 290 16.21 39.68 -22.58
CA ARG A 290 16.94 40.51 -23.55
C ARG A 290 18.44 40.35 -23.35
N PHE A 291 19.23 40.17 -24.41
CA PHE A 291 20.69 40.35 -24.31
C PHE A 291 21.03 41.79 -23.91
N GLU A 292 22.21 41.99 -23.30
CA GLU A 292 22.62 43.31 -22.83
C GLU A 292 22.54 44.36 -23.96
N LYS A 293 21.77 45.43 -23.71
CA LYS A 293 21.55 46.53 -24.64
C LYS A 293 22.41 47.73 -24.28
N LEU A 294 23.11 48.27 -25.27
CA LEU A 294 23.82 49.53 -25.14
C LEU A 294 22.83 50.71 -25.09
N ASN A 295 22.72 51.37 -23.93
CA ASN A 295 21.70 52.41 -23.68
C ASN A 295 22.09 53.83 -24.15
N ASP A 296 23.35 54.06 -24.53
CA ASP A 296 23.83 55.37 -24.98
C ASP A 296 24.22 55.35 -26.47
N PRO A 297 23.91 56.41 -27.25
CA PRO A 297 24.41 56.53 -28.61
C PRO A 297 25.94 56.55 -28.59
N LEU A 298 26.56 55.75 -29.47
CA LEU A 298 28.02 55.64 -29.57
C LEU A 298 28.62 57.03 -29.79
N LYS A 299 29.14 57.65 -28.71
CA LYS A 299 29.96 58.85 -28.84
C LYS A 299 31.27 58.43 -29.53
N PRO A 300 31.90 59.29 -30.36
CA PRO A 300 33.12 58.91 -31.09
C PRO A 300 34.25 58.34 -30.23
N LYS A 301 34.32 58.70 -28.93
CA LYS A 301 35.32 58.18 -27.97
C LYS A 301 34.97 56.82 -27.37
N ASP A 302 33.70 56.42 -27.42
CA ASP A 302 33.17 55.21 -26.77
C ASP A 302 32.93 54.07 -27.78
N CYS A 303 33.10 54.32 -29.09
CA CYS A 303 32.90 53.33 -30.15
C CYS A 303 33.76 52.06 -29.99
N LEU A 304 34.94 52.15 -29.37
CA LEU A 304 35.85 51.02 -29.16
C LEU A 304 35.47 50.13 -27.98
N ASN A 305 34.81 50.68 -26.95
CA ASN A 305 34.52 49.97 -25.70
C ASN A 305 33.19 49.20 -25.74
N ASN A 306 32.30 49.54 -26.69
CA ASN A 306 30.94 49.02 -26.76
C ASN A 306 30.68 48.16 -28.00
N ILE A 307 31.73 47.69 -28.66
CA ILE A 307 31.61 47.00 -29.95
C ILE A 307 31.14 45.55 -29.83
N ASP A 308 31.31 44.94 -28.65
CA ASP A 308 30.99 43.54 -28.40
C ASP A 308 29.54 43.33 -27.94
N ASN A 309 28.77 44.41 -27.72
CA ASN A 309 27.37 44.31 -27.30
C ASN A 309 26.50 43.79 -28.44
N ILE A 310 25.70 42.75 -28.14
CA ILE A 310 24.74 42.17 -29.10
C ILE A 310 23.66 43.19 -29.43
N ASN A 311 22.99 43.77 -28.43
CA ASN A 311 21.91 44.74 -28.65
C ASN A 311 22.42 46.17 -28.58
N THR A 312 22.01 47.01 -29.53
CA THR A 312 22.42 48.43 -29.61
C THR A 312 21.20 49.35 -29.76
N LEU A 313 21.39 50.62 -30.15
CA LEU A 313 20.29 51.54 -30.49
C LEU A 313 19.79 51.36 -31.93
N TYR A 314 20.23 50.29 -32.57
CA TYR A 314 20.04 49.98 -33.97
C TYR A 314 19.31 48.66 -34.08
N THR A 315 18.83 48.34 -35.27
CA THR A 315 18.05 47.14 -35.53
C THR A 315 18.98 45.92 -35.51
N GLU A 316 18.68 44.93 -34.68
CA GLU A 316 19.28 43.60 -34.69
C GLU A 316 18.23 42.52 -35.01
N LYS A 317 18.50 41.70 -36.03
CA LYS A 317 17.58 40.66 -36.51
C LYS A 317 18.31 39.39 -36.90
N PHE A 318 17.55 38.29 -37.04
CA PHE A 318 18.03 36.99 -37.51
C PHE A 318 19.19 36.42 -36.68
N PRO A 319 19.00 36.24 -35.36
CA PRO A 319 20.00 35.59 -34.53
C PRO A 319 20.20 34.15 -34.98
N VAL A 320 21.43 33.71 -35.24
CA VAL A 320 21.78 32.31 -35.54
C VAL A 320 23.11 31.97 -34.90
N ILE A 321 23.20 30.85 -34.20
CA ILE A 321 24.48 30.31 -33.69
C ILE A 321 24.92 29.18 -34.62
N ALA A 322 26.08 29.36 -35.26
CA ALA A 322 26.58 28.43 -36.26
C ALA A 322 26.97 27.06 -35.63
N LYS A 323 26.68 25.99 -36.36
CA LYS A 323 27.09 24.61 -36.03
C LYS A 323 28.45 24.26 -36.67
N PRO A 324 29.21 23.28 -36.15
CA PRO A 324 28.97 22.54 -34.92
C PRO A 324 29.27 23.40 -33.67
N TYR A 325 28.67 23.03 -32.55
CA TYR A 325 28.85 23.67 -31.26
C TYR A 325 30.17 23.19 -30.61
N ASP A 326 31.31 23.71 -31.08
CA ASP A 326 32.64 23.41 -30.53
C ASP A 326 32.97 24.29 -29.31
N THR A 327 32.97 23.67 -28.12
CA THR A 327 33.30 24.33 -26.85
C THR A 327 34.74 24.83 -26.77
N THR A 328 35.67 24.37 -27.61
CA THR A 328 37.08 24.75 -27.55
C THR A 328 37.35 26.15 -28.13
N GLN A 329 36.52 26.62 -29.06
CA GLN A 329 36.64 27.97 -29.67
C GLN A 329 35.60 28.96 -29.11
N GLY A 330 34.52 28.45 -28.51
CA GLY A 330 33.40 29.24 -27.99
C GLY A 330 32.34 29.51 -29.06
N TYR A 331 31.14 29.87 -28.64
CA TYR A 331 30.00 30.05 -29.52
C TYR A 331 29.99 31.45 -30.15
N TYR A 332 29.63 31.54 -31.43
CA TYR A 332 29.44 32.80 -32.13
C TYR A 332 27.99 32.97 -32.55
N LEU A 333 27.37 34.07 -32.14
CA LEU A 333 26.07 34.53 -32.64
C LEU A 333 26.28 35.40 -33.86
N TYR A 334 25.63 35.01 -34.94
CA TYR A 334 25.52 35.78 -36.16
C TYR A 334 24.15 36.47 -36.18
N LEU A 335 24.12 37.72 -36.61
CA LEU A 335 22.91 38.50 -36.75
C LEU A 335 23.11 39.58 -37.80
N SER A 336 22.01 40.12 -38.31
CA SER A 336 22.03 41.28 -39.22
C SER A 336 21.80 42.56 -38.43
N SER A 337 22.60 43.60 -38.71
CA SER A 337 22.51 44.88 -37.99
C SER A 337 22.83 46.11 -38.84
N ASN A 338 22.13 47.22 -38.56
CA ASN A 338 22.38 48.54 -39.13
C ASN A 338 23.18 49.48 -38.22
N ARG A 339 23.97 48.94 -37.28
CA ARG A 339 24.71 49.68 -36.24
C ARG A 339 25.77 50.70 -36.70
N PHE A 340 26.10 50.75 -37.99
CA PHE A 340 26.99 51.76 -38.59
C PHE A 340 26.41 52.30 -39.92
N PRO A 341 25.31 53.08 -39.85
CA PRO A 341 24.57 53.50 -41.03
C PRO A 341 25.34 54.49 -41.90
N GLU A 342 24.94 54.62 -43.15
CA GLU A 342 25.63 55.45 -44.16
C GLU A 342 25.58 56.98 -43.90
N SER A 343 24.74 57.46 -42.97
CA SER A 343 24.52 58.90 -42.79
C SER A 343 25.71 59.67 -42.19
N ASP A 344 26.01 60.86 -42.73
CA ASP A 344 27.09 61.77 -42.30
C ASP A 344 27.05 62.22 -40.82
N LYS A 345 25.95 61.94 -40.10
CA LYS A 345 25.73 62.39 -38.72
C LYS A 345 26.40 61.49 -37.66
N PHE A 346 26.74 60.24 -38.00
CA PHE A 346 27.38 59.30 -37.08
C PHE A 346 28.77 58.94 -37.60
N LYS A 347 29.82 59.51 -37.00
CA LYS A 347 31.20 59.19 -37.35
C LYS A 347 31.92 58.53 -36.19
N CYS A 348 31.89 57.20 -36.13
CA CYS A 348 32.79 56.44 -35.26
C CYS A 348 34.19 56.49 -35.87
N HIS A 349 35.00 57.42 -35.35
CA HIS A 349 36.40 57.58 -35.74
C HIS A 349 37.29 56.70 -34.89
N THR A 350 37.97 55.72 -35.50
CA THR A 350 39.01 54.94 -34.80
C THR A 350 40.35 55.67 -34.77
N ARG A 351 40.57 56.57 -35.75
CA ARG A 351 41.66 57.55 -35.88
C ARG A 351 41.14 58.81 -36.59
N PRO A 352 41.85 59.96 -36.54
CA PRO A 352 41.40 61.20 -37.19
C PRO A 352 41.08 61.08 -38.69
N ASP A 353 41.64 60.06 -39.34
CA ASP A 353 41.63 59.80 -40.78
C ASP A 353 40.85 58.53 -41.18
N SER A 354 40.14 57.87 -40.27
CA SER A 354 39.38 56.64 -40.57
C SER A 354 37.98 56.61 -39.98
N LEU A 355 37.07 55.89 -40.66
CA LEU A 355 35.65 55.79 -40.32
C LEU A 355 35.17 54.34 -40.49
N TRP A 356 34.42 53.82 -39.52
CA TRP A 356 33.68 52.56 -39.68
C TRP A 356 32.37 52.75 -40.43
N LYS A 357 32.12 51.92 -41.45
CA LYS A 357 30.90 51.99 -42.28
C LYS A 357 30.44 50.58 -42.68
N ASN A 358 29.13 50.32 -42.62
CA ASN A 358 28.53 49.14 -43.25
C ASN A 358 28.79 49.10 -44.77
N VAL A 359 28.71 47.91 -45.36
CA VAL A 359 28.70 47.71 -46.82
C VAL A 359 27.35 48.10 -47.40
N GLY A 360 26.25 47.65 -46.78
CA GLY A 360 24.86 47.97 -47.12
C GLY A 360 24.09 48.65 -45.98
N GLY A 361 22.75 48.63 -46.02
CA GLY A 361 21.93 49.16 -44.92
C GLY A 361 21.87 48.20 -43.74
N MET A 362 21.77 46.89 -44.00
CA MET A 362 21.91 45.80 -43.02
C MET A 362 23.10 44.90 -43.41
N ASP A 363 24.07 44.76 -42.51
CA ASP A 363 25.22 43.88 -42.69
C ASP A 363 25.17 42.73 -41.67
N ILE A 364 25.78 41.58 -42.00
CA ILE A 364 25.92 40.48 -41.05
C ILE A 364 27.14 40.68 -40.14
N TYR A 365 26.91 40.52 -38.85
CA TYR A 365 27.89 40.61 -37.77
C TYR A 365 27.98 39.29 -37.02
N ARG A 366 29.16 39.00 -36.45
CA ARG A 366 29.40 37.91 -35.50
C ARG A 366 29.86 38.43 -34.15
N PHE A 367 29.30 37.87 -33.08
CA PHE A 367 29.61 38.18 -31.68
C PHE A 367 29.92 36.89 -30.92
N ARG A 368 30.91 36.92 -30.04
CA ARG A 368 31.19 35.78 -29.17
C ARG A 368 30.19 35.76 -28.02
N ILE A 369 29.57 34.61 -27.76
CA ILE A 369 28.64 34.44 -26.64
C ILE A 369 29.31 33.63 -25.52
N THR A 370 29.15 34.13 -24.29
CA THR A 370 29.56 33.43 -23.06
C THR A 370 28.38 33.03 -22.18
N ASP A 371 27.20 33.63 -22.40
CA ASP A 371 26.01 33.41 -21.56
C ASP A 371 25.16 32.18 -21.91
N LEU A 372 25.41 31.59 -23.08
CA LEU A 372 24.74 30.38 -23.54
C LEU A 372 25.72 29.21 -23.56
N GLU A 373 25.29 28.07 -23.05
CA GLU A 373 26.06 26.82 -23.09
C GLU A 373 25.23 25.72 -23.75
N CYS A 374 25.84 24.95 -24.66
CA CYS A 374 25.26 23.71 -25.14
C CYS A 374 26.12 22.54 -24.65
N LYS A 375 25.65 21.85 -23.61
CA LYS A 375 26.33 20.70 -22.98
C LYS A 375 25.36 19.52 -22.93
N GLU A 376 25.88 18.32 -23.12
CA GLU A 376 25.11 17.10 -22.84
C GLU A 376 24.65 17.10 -21.37
N PRO A 377 23.35 16.94 -21.09
CA PRO A 377 22.87 16.89 -19.72
C PRO A 377 23.28 15.57 -19.07
N PRO A 378 23.50 15.54 -17.74
CA PRO A 378 23.72 14.29 -17.03
C PRO A 378 22.50 13.37 -17.17
N PRO A 379 22.68 12.03 -17.14
CA PRO A 379 21.56 11.09 -17.24
C PRO A 379 20.53 11.32 -16.11
N PRO A 380 19.22 11.27 -16.40
CA PRO A 380 18.17 11.62 -15.43
C PRO A 380 18.18 10.66 -14.24
N GLN A 381 17.93 11.21 -13.04
CA GLN A 381 17.90 10.48 -11.78
C GLN A 381 16.48 10.08 -11.39
N VAL A 382 16.29 8.81 -11.02
CA VAL A 382 15.01 8.32 -10.50
C VAL A 382 15.18 7.98 -9.03
N LYS A 383 14.44 8.66 -8.16
CA LYS A 383 14.42 8.39 -6.72
C LYS A 383 13.11 7.73 -6.32
N LEU A 384 13.20 6.64 -5.58
CA LEU A 384 12.06 5.94 -5.02
C LEU A 384 12.04 6.12 -3.50
N PHE A 385 10.90 6.54 -2.96
CA PHE A 385 10.62 6.65 -1.54
C PHE A 385 9.58 5.60 -1.14
N VAL A 386 9.93 4.75 -0.18
CA VAL A 386 9.09 3.64 0.28
C VAL A 386 8.73 3.84 1.75
N TYR A 387 7.43 3.77 2.05
CA TYR A 387 6.90 3.83 3.41
C TYR A 387 6.42 2.46 3.87
N VAL A 388 6.78 2.04 5.09
CA VAL A 388 6.15 0.90 5.76
C VAL A 388 5.13 1.43 6.76
N ILE A 389 3.85 1.12 6.54
CA ILE A 389 2.73 1.70 7.32
C ILE A 389 1.86 0.59 7.94
N ASP A 390 1.46 0.83 9.19
CA ASP A 390 0.44 0.05 9.88
C ASP A 390 -0.96 0.33 9.32
N SER A 391 -1.59 -0.72 8.77
CA SER A 391 -2.91 -0.64 8.13
C SER A 391 -4.09 -0.41 9.08
N SER A 392 -3.88 -0.48 10.41
CA SER A 392 -4.95 -0.37 11.43
C SER A 392 -5.29 1.06 11.85
N GLY A 393 -4.58 2.07 11.35
CA GLY A 393 -4.87 3.47 11.72
C GLY A 393 -4.11 4.57 10.96
N GLY A 394 -3.35 4.25 9.92
CA GLY A 394 -2.80 5.23 8.98
C GLY A 394 -1.76 6.23 9.52
N ARG A 395 -1.39 6.20 10.81
CA ARG A 395 -0.41 7.13 11.42
C ARG A 395 0.50 6.53 12.51
N ASN A 396 0.45 5.23 12.76
CA ASN A 396 1.30 4.60 13.78
C ASN A 396 2.64 4.18 13.18
N ASN A 397 3.75 4.57 13.83
CA ASN A 397 5.09 4.14 13.44
C ASN A 397 5.21 2.62 13.52
N VAL A 398 5.71 2.00 12.45
CA VAL A 398 6.05 0.58 12.43
C VAL A 398 7.38 0.38 13.13
N LEU A 399 7.40 -0.41 14.22
CA LEU A 399 8.62 -0.65 14.99
C LEU A 399 9.55 -1.61 14.23
N ASN A 400 10.85 -1.28 14.18
CA ASN A 400 11.89 -2.05 13.47
C ASN A 400 11.50 -2.33 12.00
N ALA A 401 11.12 -1.28 11.28
CA ALA A 401 10.81 -1.38 9.86
C ALA A 401 12.04 -1.82 9.05
N VAL A 402 11.80 -2.67 8.05
CA VAL A 402 12.81 -3.18 7.12
C VAL A 402 12.26 -3.17 5.72
N GLU A 403 13.05 -2.66 4.78
CA GLU A 403 12.74 -2.60 3.37
C GLU A 403 13.85 -3.24 2.53
N GLU A 404 13.47 -3.92 1.46
CA GLU A 404 14.34 -4.59 0.50
C GLU A 404 13.89 -4.25 -0.93
N GLY A 405 14.79 -3.66 -1.73
CA GLY A 405 14.59 -3.45 -3.16
C GLY A 405 15.33 -4.52 -3.98
N THR A 406 14.66 -5.14 -4.94
CA THR A 406 15.26 -6.10 -5.88
C THR A 406 15.02 -5.66 -7.32
N GLN A 407 16.08 -5.55 -8.10
CA GLN A 407 16.01 -5.31 -9.54
C GLN A 407 15.56 -6.60 -10.27
N VAL A 408 14.65 -6.47 -11.24
CA VAL A 408 14.10 -7.58 -12.03
C VAL A 408 14.32 -7.31 -13.51
N ASN A 409 15.07 -8.19 -14.19
CA ASN A 409 15.22 -8.11 -15.64
C ASN A 409 13.93 -8.54 -16.35
N LEU A 410 13.54 -7.80 -17.39
CA LEU A 410 12.31 -8.03 -18.17
C LEU A 410 12.32 -9.33 -19.00
N PHE A 411 13.48 -9.96 -19.18
CA PHE A 411 13.62 -11.17 -19.98
C PHE A 411 13.91 -12.38 -19.10
N GLY A 412 12.86 -12.94 -18.48
CA GLY A 412 12.69 -14.38 -18.17
C GLY A 412 13.66 -15.11 -17.23
N ASP A 413 14.91 -14.66 -17.08
CA ASP A 413 15.93 -15.37 -16.34
C ASP A 413 16.07 -14.78 -14.93
N LYS A 414 15.78 -15.63 -13.94
CA LYS A 414 16.25 -15.46 -12.57
C LYS A 414 17.78 -15.50 -12.58
N ILE A 415 18.43 -14.38 -12.88
CA ILE A 415 19.83 -14.20 -12.49
C ILE A 415 19.82 -13.95 -10.98
N ALA A 416 20.10 -15.01 -10.24
CA ALA A 416 20.64 -14.87 -8.90
C ALA A 416 21.99 -14.15 -9.01
N ARG A 417 21.98 -12.85 -8.67
CA ARG A 417 23.11 -11.92 -8.44
C ARG A 417 24.01 -11.64 -9.66
N PRO A 418 24.24 -10.34 -9.92
CA PRO A 418 25.60 -9.84 -9.89
C PRO A 418 25.67 -8.57 -9.01
N ASN A 419 26.45 -8.67 -7.92
CA ASN A 419 26.97 -7.60 -7.06
C ASN A 419 26.38 -6.15 -7.19
N GLY A 420 25.68 -5.71 -6.13
CA GLY A 420 25.31 -4.32 -5.82
C GLY A 420 23.95 -3.92 -6.42
N ASP A 421 22.87 -3.64 -5.70
CA ASP A 421 22.73 -3.04 -4.38
C ASP A 421 21.45 -3.59 -3.71
N VAL A 422 21.59 -4.58 -2.83
CA VAL A 422 20.54 -4.85 -1.82
C VAL A 422 20.72 -3.78 -0.75
N ILE A 423 20.08 -2.62 -0.92
CA ILE A 423 20.08 -1.57 0.09
C ILE A 423 19.12 -2.01 1.20
N LEU A 424 19.62 -2.80 2.15
CA LEU A 424 18.94 -3.02 3.42
C LEU A 424 19.19 -1.78 4.28
N LYS A 425 18.14 -0.98 4.53
CA LYS A 425 18.14 -0.06 5.66
C LYS A 425 17.52 -0.79 6.84
N ASP A 426 18.37 -1.39 7.68
CA ASP A 426 17.95 -1.80 9.02
C ASP A 426 17.84 -0.52 9.87
N SER A 427 16.62 -0.05 10.16
CA SER A 427 16.39 0.97 11.17
C SER A 427 16.54 0.36 12.57
N HIS A 428 17.78 0.02 12.94
CA HIS A 428 18.06 -0.48 14.27
C HIS A 428 17.98 0.67 15.29
N ASN A 429 16.88 0.69 16.05
CA ASN A 429 16.69 1.27 17.39
C ASN A 429 15.89 2.56 17.56
N ASP A 430 15.41 3.22 16.50
CA ASP A 430 14.62 4.45 16.69
C ASP A 430 13.14 4.26 16.35
N ALA A 431 12.30 4.39 17.38
CA ALA A 431 10.84 4.43 17.28
C ALA A 431 10.31 5.69 16.53
N SER A 432 11.15 6.37 15.73
CA SER A 432 10.93 7.73 15.26
C SER A 432 11.14 7.96 13.75
N SER A 433 11.56 7.00 12.93
CA SER A 433 11.70 7.31 11.49
C SER A 433 10.36 7.17 10.76
N SER A 434 9.54 8.22 10.83
CA SER A 434 8.50 8.54 9.84
C SER A 434 9.08 8.84 8.45
N ASN A 435 10.40 8.72 8.27
CA ASN A 435 11.10 9.02 7.04
C ASN A 435 11.12 7.79 6.12
N PRO A 436 10.67 7.93 4.86
CA PRO A 436 10.67 6.82 3.91
C PRO A 436 12.08 6.35 3.59
N ALA A 437 12.24 5.06 3.33
CA ALA A 437 13.46 4.53 2.73
C ALA A 437 13.60 5.10 1.31
N SER A 438 14.77 5.68 1.00
CA SER A 438 15.08 6.24 -0.31
C SER A 438 16.03 5.33 -1.10
N PHE A 439 15.71 5.10 -2.37
CA PHE A 439 16.48 4.29 -3.32
C PHE A 439 16.73 5.10 -4.59
N ASN A 440 17.95 5.06 -5.13
CA ASN A 440 18.24 5.60 -6.45
C ASN A 440 18.10 4.47 -7.48
N LEU A 441 17.16 4.61 -8.42
CA LEU A 441 16.89 3.60 -9.44
C LEU A 441 17.66 3.90 -10.73
N ARG A 442 18.24 2.87 -11.34
CA ARG A 442 18.86 2.95 -12.68
C ARG A 442 17.79 2.87 -13.76
N LEU A 443 17.91 3.72 -14.78
CA LEU A 443 17.06 3.75 -15.96
C LEU A 443 17.06 2.41 -16.72
N GLY A 444 15.97 2.15 -17.45
CA GLY A 444 15.86 0.96 -18.32
C GLY A 444 15.64 -0.35 -17.58
N HIS A 445 15.18 -0.32 -16.33
CA HIS A 445 14.95 -1.51 -15.52
C HIS A 445 13.57 -1.50 -14.83
N ARG A 446 13.13 -2.69 -14.43
CA ARG A 446 11.96 -2.88 -13.57
C ARG A 446 12.44 -3.26 -12.16
N TYR A 447 11.79 -2.73 -11.13
CA TYR A 447 12.11 -2.98 -9.73
C TYR A 447 10.91 -3.55 -8.99
N ASN A 448 11.19 -4.51 -8.09
CA ASN A 448 10.26 -5.02 -7.10
C ASN A 448 10.76 -4.63 -5.72
N VAL A 449 9.83 -4.21 -4.87
CA VAL A 449 10.12 -3.71 -3.54
C VAL A 449 9.30 -4.52 -2.55
N LYS A 450 9.96 -4.95 -1.48
CA LYS A 450 9.34 -5.64 -0.36
C LYS A 450 9.75 -4.99 0.95
N GLY A 451 9.01 -5.25 2.00
CA GLY A 451 9.38 -4.84 3.34
C GLY A 451 8.35 -5.22 4.39
N GLY A 452 8.57 -4.74 5.59
CA GLY A 452 7.73 -4.97 6.74
C GLY A 452 8.43 -4.60 8.02
N ALA A 453 8.37 -5.45 9.04
CA ALA A 453 8.93 -5.18 10.35
C ALA A 453 9.56 -6.43 10.96
N LEU A 454 10.77 -6.29 11.50
CA LEU A 454 11.46 -7.35 12.25
C LEU A 454 11.23 -7.24 13.76
N TYR A 455 10.10 -6.67 14.18
CA TYR A 455 9.69 -6.70 15.57
C TYR A 455 9.07 -8.07 15.89
N ASP A 456 9.74 -8.87 16.70
CA ASP A 456 9.30 -10.22 17.10
C ASP A 456 9.32 -10.46 18.61
N ALA A 457 9.39 -9.39 19.42
CA ALA A 457 9.58 -9.50 20.86
C ALA A 457 8.28 -9.27 21.65
N LEU A 458 7.85 -10.26 22.44
CA LEU A 458 6.85 -10.05 23.49
C LEU A 458 7.51 -9.34 24.69
N ASN A 459 7.16 -8.06 24.89
CA ASN A 459 7.59 -7.30 26.06
C ASN A 459 6.39 -6.76 26.85
N CYS A 460 5.99 -7.51 27.87
CA CYS A 460 4.82 -7.19 28.69
C CYS A 460 5.01 -6.00 29.64
N ASN A 461 6.27 -5.57 29.87
CA ASN A 461 6.64 -4.45 30.75
C ASN A 461 6.53 -3.09 30.08
N LYS A 462 6.52 -3.05 28.75
CA LYS A 462 6.51 -1.79 27.99
C LYS A 462 5.21 -1.00 28.21
N ASN A 463 4.13 -1.65 28.62
CA ASN A 463 2.89 -1.00 29.03
C ASN A 463 2.10 -1.87 30.03
N PRO A 464 2.36 -1.75 31.35
CA PRO A 464 1.73 -2.60 32.36
C PRO A 464 0.20 -2.44 32.42
N ASN A 465 -0.32 -1.26 32.08
CA ASN A 465 -1.75 -0.94 32.13
C ASN A 465 -2.54 -1.36 30.88
N SER A 466 -1.87 -1.82 29.82
CA SER A 466 -2.54 -2.30 28.60
C SER A 466 -2.95 -3.76 28.72
N ASP A 467 -4.19 -4.07 28.34
CA ASP A 467 -4.70 -5.45 28.24
C ASP A 467 -4.12 -6.18 27.01
N SER A 468 -3.32 -5.51 26.17
CA SER A 468 -2.67 -6.09 24.99
C SER A 468 -1.24 -5.57 24.75
N VAL A 469 -0.39 -6.40 24.13
CA VAL A 469 1.03 -6.11 23.85
C VAL A 469 1.31 -6.43 22.39
N LEU A 470 1.95 -5.52 21.65
CA LEU A 470 2.40 -5.81 20.28
C LEU A 470 3.46 -6.92 20.32
N ILE A 471 3.27 -7.96 19.52
CA ILE A 471 4.21 -9.09 19.38
C ILE A 471 4.89 -9.13 18.01
N GLY A 472 4.37 -8.39 17.05
CA GLY A 472 4.96 -8.30 15.71
C GLY A 472 3.96 -7.86 14.67
N TYR A 473 4.33 -8.08 13.41
CA TYR A 473 3.53 -7.68 12.27
C TYR A 473 3.30 -8.86 11.32
N SER A 474 2.24 -8.76 10.52
CA SER A 474 1.85 -9.77 9.55
C SER A 474 1.38 -9.13 8.25
N TYR A 475 1.38 -9.90 7.17
CA TYR A 475 0.68 -9.54 5.93
C TYR A 475 -0.36 -10.60 5.55
N ILE A 476 -1.29 -10.21 4.69
CA ILE A 476 -2.37 -11.07 4.22
C ILE A 476 -1.99 -11.67 2.87
N GLU A 477 -2.10 -12.99 2.76
CA GLU A 477 -2.20 -13.70 1.48
C GLU A 477 -3.66 -14.16 1.30
N ILE A 478 -4.24 -13.85 0.13
CA ILE A 478 -5.59 -14.31 -0.23
C ILE A 478 -5.44 -15.52 -1.15
N LYS A 479 -5.91 -16.69 -0.72
CA LYS A 479 -5.88 -17.91 -1.54
C LYS A 479 -7.25 -18.27 -2.07
N PHE A 480 -7.31 -18.59 -3.35
CA PHE A 480 -8.51 -19.10 -4.00
C PHE A 480 -8.80 -20.54 -3.54
N VAL A 481 -10.07 -20.80 -3.21
CA VAL A 481 -10.62 -22.10 -2.85
C VAL A 481 -11.84 -22.36 -3.73
N GLU A 482 -11.90 -23.55 -4.30
CA GLU A 482 -12.83 -23.99 -5.35
C GLU A 482 -14.32 -23.70 -5.09
N SER A 483 -15.07 -23.44 -6.17
CA SER A 483 -16.49 -23.07 -6.15
C SER A 483 -17.46 -24.24 -5.90
N LYS A 484 -18.59 -23.99 -5.21
CA LYS A 484 -19.73 -24.94 -5.11
C LYS A 484 -21.06 -24.25 -5.44
N LYS A 485 -21.83 -24.86 -6.36
CA LYS A 485 -23.17 -24.40 -6.76
C LYS A 485 -24.27 -25.00 -5.88
N PHE A 486 -25.28 -24.19 -5.51
CA PHE A 486 -26.47 -24.65 -4.79
C PHE A 486 -27.78 -24.11 -5.42
N LYS A 487 -28.89 -24.88 -5.32
CA LYS A 487 -30.27 -24.64 -5.82
C LYS A 487 -31.25 -24.71 -4.63
N GLU A 488 -32.47 -24.17 -4.56
CA GLU A 488 -33.37 -23.26 -5.32
C GLU A 488 -34.57 -22.98 -4.35
N LYS A 489 -35.23 -21.81 -4.38
CA LYS A 489 -36.56 -21.60 -3.73
C LYS A 489 -37.59 -21.10 -4.75
N LYS A 490 -38.78 -21.69 -4.71
CA LYS A 490 -39.90 -21.45 -5.63
C LYS A 490 -41.03 -20.71 -4.93
N LYS A 491 -41.45 -19.57 -5.46
CA LYS A 491 -42.71 -18.89 -5.07
C LYS A 491 -43.62 -18.80 -6.29
N VAL A 492 -44.87 -19.27 -6.16
CA VAL A 492 -45.88 -19.23 -7.22
C VAL A 492 -47.15 -18.62 -6.65
N THR A 493 -47.74 -17.67 -7.38
CA THR A 493 -49.03 -17.05 -7.04
C THR A 493 -50.01 -17.28 -8.19
N TYR A 494 -51.28 -17.54 -7.88
CA TYR A 494 -52.31 -17.93 -8.84
C TYR A 494 -53.56 -17.04 -8.69
N ASP A 495 -54.23 -16.78 -9.82
CA ASP A 495 -55.66 -16.41 -9.89
C ASP A 495 -56.29 -17.11 -11.13
N THR A 496 -57.58 -17.45 -11.07
CA THR A 496 -58.14 -18.57 -11.85
C THR A 496 -59.14 -18.17 -12.97
N VAL A 497 -59.16 -19.01 -14.03
CA VAL A 497 -60.24 -19.38 -15.02
C VAL A 497 -60.17 -18.66 -16.39
N ILE A 498 -60.23 -19.24 -17.61
CA ILE A 498 -60.22 -20.61 -18.21
C ILE A 498 -59.52 -20.51 -19.60
N LYS A 499 -58.78 -21.58 -19.97
CA LYS A 499 -58.31 -22.06 -21.31
C LYS A 499 -57.92 -21.07 -22.43
N ALA A 500 -56.60 -20.92 -22.67
CA ALA A 500 -55.99 -20.65 -23.98
C ALA A 500 -54.45 -20.87 -23.97
N LYS A 501 -53.85 -20.95 -25.17
CA LYS A 501 -52.47 -21.33 -25.57
C LYS A 501 -51.37 -20.41 -24.99
N THR A 502 -50.23 -20.97 -24.57
CA THR A 502 -49.17 -20.30 -23.77
C THR A 502 -47.95 -19.91 -24.61
N ASN A 503 -47.48 -18.65 -24.52
CA ASN A 503 -46.16 -18.22 -24.98
C ASN A 503 -45.27 -17.88 -23.76
N ILE A 504 -43.97 -18.18 -23.87
CA ILE A 504 -43.00 -18.12 -22.76
C ILE A 504 -41.87 -17.14 -23.12
N GLU A 505 -41.60 -16.15 -22.26
CA GLU A 505 -40.40 -15.32 -22.32
C GLU A 505 -39.53 -15.52 -21.07
N TYR A 506 -38.21 -15.43 -21.24
CA TYR A 506 -37.22 -15.54 -20.16
C TYR A 506 -36.39 -14.25 -20.15
N SER A 507 -36.29 -13.59 -18.99
CA SER A 507 -35.23 -12.61 -18.74
C SER A 507 -34.34 -13.11 -17.60
N GLN A 508 -33.05 -12.86 -17.69
CA GLN A 508 -32.05 -13.33 -16.73
C GLN A 508 -31.14 -12.15 -16.39
N ASP A 509 -31.20 -11.71 -15.13
CA ASP A 509 -30.34 -10.66 -14.62
C ASP A 509 -29.39 -11.26 -13.58
N THR A 510 -28.09 -11.04 -13.75
CA THR A 510 -27.08 -11.50 -12.79
C THR A 510 -26.42 -10.30 -12.13
N VAL A 511 -26.50 -10.22 -10.81
CA VAL A 511 -25.89 -9.18 -10.00
C VAL A 511 -24.79 -9.80 -9.15
N TYR A 512 -23.58 -9.27 -9.23
CA TYR A 512 -22.44 -9.73 -8.44
C TYR A 512 -22.25 -8.81 -7.23
N GLN A 513 -22.05 -9.42 -6.05
CA GLN A 513 -21.79 -8.69 -4.81
C GLN A 513 -20.71 -9.40 -3.99
N LEU A 514 -19.70 -8.65 -3.57
CA LEU A 514 -18.71 -9.08 -2.60
C LEU A 514 -19.25 -8.90 -1.18
N ILE A 515 -19.21 -9.96 -0.37
CA ILE A 515 -19.62 -9.90 1.04
C ILE A 515 -18.65 -10.68 1.95
N THR A 516 -18.64 -10.36 3.24
CA THR A 516 -17.82 -11.00 4.29
C THR A 516 -18.56 -12.13 5.02
N ILE A 517 -17.86 -12.96 5.81
CA ILE A 517 -18.49 -14.01 6.66
C ILE A 517 -19.58 -13.44 7.57
N ASN A 518 -19.34 -12.29 8.20
CA ASN A 518 -20.30 -11.69 9.12
C ASN A 518 -21.54 -11.17 8.37
N GLU A 519 -21.36 -10.60 7.18
CA GLU A 519 -22.47 -10.22 6.31
C GLU A 519 -23.24 -11.44 5.79
N LEU A 520 -22.56 -12.53 5.47
CA LEU A 520 -23.19 -13.82 5.10
C LEU A 520 -24.00 -14.41 6.26
N LYS A 521 -23.46 -14.41 7.48
CA LYS A 521 -24.18 -14.81 8.70
C LYS A 521 -25.42 -13.93 8.93
N ASN A 522 -25.31 -12.63 8.63
CA ASN A 522 -26.41 -11.68 8.73
C ASN A 522 -27.44 -11.85 7.59
N LEU A 523 -27.07 -12.30 6.40
CA LEU A 523 -28.04 -12.62 5.33
C LEU A 523 -28.97 -13.77 5.74
N ASN A 524 -28.49 -14.75 6.52
CA ASN A 524 -29.33 -15.79 7.11
C ASN A 524 -30.30 -15.28 8.19
N SER A 525 -30.15 -14.03 8.65
CA SER A 525 -31.09 -13.38 9.56
C SER A 525 -32.33 -12.79 8.86
N PHE A 526 -32.52 -13.02 7.55
CA PHE A 526 -33.81 -12.92 6.85
C PHE A 526 -34.84 -13.99 7.31
N ASN A 527 -34.83 -14.33 8.60
CA ASN A 527 -35.73 -15.26 9.30
C ASN A 527 -37.14 -14.68 9.53
N LYS A 528 -37.66 -13.86 8.62
CA LYS A 528 -38.99 -13.24 8.77
C LYS A 528 -40.06 -13.75 7.80
N PHE A 529 -39.95 -15.00 7.37
CA PHE A 529 -41.06 -15.72 6.72
C PHE A 529 -41.14 -17.18 7.22
N ASN A 530 -41.37 -17.32 8.52
CA ASN A 530 -41.98 -18.52 9.08
C ASN A 530 -43.50 -18.37 9.00
N LYS A 531 -44.18 -19.19 8.17
CA LYS A 531 -45.55 -19.60 8.50
C LYS A 531 -45.85 -21.01 8.01
N THR A 532 -46.17 -21.81 9.01
CA THR A 532 -46.44 -23.25 9.10
C THR A 532 -47.59 -23.71 8.21
N VAL A 533 -47.51 -24.91 7.65
CA VAL A 533 -48.68 -25.80 7.55
C VAL A 533 -48.24 -27.22 7.88
N THR A 534 -48.80 -27.73 8.97
CA THR A 534 -48.79 -29.13 9.35
C THR A 534 -50.12 -29.71 8.90
N GLU A 535 -50.12 -30.79 8.13
CA GLU A 535 -51.27 -31.68 8.12
C GLU A 535 -50.82 -33.14 7.97
N ILE A 536 -51.40 -33.99 8.81
CA ILE A 536 -51.09 -35.42 8.96
C ILE A 536 -52.22 -36.20 8.30
N LYS A 537 -51.90 -37.19 7.46
CA LYS A 537 -52.39 -38.59 7.57
C LYS A 537 -51.97 -39.45 6.36
N GLY A 538 -51.30 -40.58 6.64
CA GLY A 538 -51.22 -41.75 5.75
C GLY A 538 -49.90 -41.94 4.98
N ASP A 539 -49.08 -42.85 5.51
CA ASP A 539 -47.92 -43.60 4.98
C ASP A 539 -46.86 -42.93 4.10
N THR A 540 -45.72 -42.67 4.75
CA THR A 540 -44.39 -42.30 4.22
C THR A 540 -44.26 -40.94 3.53
N THR A 541 -44.13 -39.92 4.38
CA THR A 541 -43.64 -38.58 4.04
C THR A 541 -42.17 -38.48 4.44
N VAL A 542 -41.28 -38.28 3.46
CA VAL A 542 -39.85 -38.06 3.70
C VAL A 542 -39.60 -36.59 3.93
N LEU A 543 -39.13 -36.26 5.14
CA LEU A 543 -38.52 -34.98 5.50
C LEU A 543 -37.24 -34.76 4.67
N VAL A 544 -37.16 -33.72 3.84
CA VAL A 544 -35.87 -33.05 3.59
C VAL A 544 -36.09 -31.55 3.48
N ASN A 545 -35.96 -30.88 4.64
CA ASN A 545 -35.87 -29.44 4.74
C ASN A 545 -34.37 -29.09 4.77
N LYS A 546 -33.75 -28.78 3.61
CA LYS A 546 -32.34 -28.37 3.57
C LYS A 546 -32.23 -26.87 3.88
N THR A 547 -32.27 -26.56 5.17
CA THR A 547 -31.61 -25.38 5.73
C THR A 547 -30.14 -25.42 5.30
N ILE A 548 -29.53 -24.29 4.94
CA ILE A 548 -28.07 -24.20 4.82
C ILE A 548 -27.53 -24.62 6.20
N GLU A 549 -26.97 -25.83 6.31
CA GLU A 549 -26.59 -26.41 7.59
C GLU A 549 -25.62 -25.47 8.31
N GLU A 550 -25.83 -25.22 9.61
CA GLU A 550 -24.85 -24.57 10.50
C GLU A 550 -23.46 -25.22 10.39
N ARG A 551 -23.43 -26.50 10.03
CA ARG A 551 -22.23 -27.28 9.71
C ARG A 551 -21.44 -26.68 8.53
N PHE A 552 -22.10 -26.13 7.51
CA PHE A 552 -21.45 -25.48 6.37
C PHE A 552 -20.87 -24.12 6.75
N ILE A 553 -21.60 -23.31 7.54
CA ILE A 553 -21.07 -22.03 8.06
C ILE A 553 -19.88 -22.29 8.99
N SER A 554 -19.88 -23.39 9.74
CA SER A 554 -18.74 -23.80 10.56
C SER A 554 -17.54 -24.32 9.76
N MET A 555 -17.74 -24.69 8.49
CA MET A 555 -16.65 -25.06 7.56
C MET A 555 -16.02 -23.85 6.88
N LEU A 556 -16.69 -22.69 6.87
CA LEU A 556 -16.13 -21.42 6.41
C LEU A 556 -15.15 -20.92 7.49
N LYS A 557 -13.90 -20.66 7.12
CA LYS A 557 -12.84 -20.35 8.06
C LYS A 557 -12.90 -18.88 8.48
N LYS A 558 -12.66 -18.61 9.77
CA LYS A 558 -12.37 -17.34 10.48
C LYS A 558 -13.01 -16.02 9.97
N ASP A 559 -13.44 -15.19 10.91
CA ASP A 559 -13.92 -13.83 10.60
C ASP A 559 -12.85 -13.03 9.82
N GLY A 560 -13.19 -12.59 8.59
CA GLY A 560 -12.30 -11.84 7.70
C GLY A 560 -12.32 -12.32 6.24
N ASP A 561 -12.70 -13.58 5.99
CA ASP A 561 -12.80 -14.11 4.62
C ASP A 561 -13.88 -13.39 3.79
N LYS A 562 -13.57 -13.20 2.50
CA LYS A 562 -14.42 -12.54 1.51
C LYS A 562 -14.97 -13.56 0.51
N PHE A 563 -16.20 -13.34 0.06
CA PHE A 563 -16.87 -14.20 -0.91
C PHE A 563 -17.44 -13.33 -2.02
N GLU A 564 -17.30 -13.79 -3.26
CA GLU A 564 -18.11 -13.27 -4.35
C GLU A 564 -19.40 -14.08 -4.43
N ILE A 565 -20.52 -13.39 -4.26
CA ILE A 565 -21.85 -13.94 -4.45
C ILE A 565 -22.42 -13.38 -5.73
N ALA A 566 -22.69 -14.25 -6.70
CA ALA A 566 -23.55 -13.91 -7.83
C ALA A 566 -24.99 -14.23 -7.45
N LYS A 567 -25.82 -13.20 -7.38
CA LYS A 567 -27.27 -13.31 -7.31
C LYS A 567 -27.79 -13.35 -8.75
N GLU A 568 -28.17 -14.53 -9.19
CA GLU A 568 -28.83 -14.70 -10.48
C GLU A 568 -30.33 -14.67 -10.26
N VAL A 569 -30.99 -13.65 -10.79
CA VAL A 569 -32.45 -13.48 -10.81
C VAL A 569 -32.93 -13.85 -12.21
N THR A 570 -33.38 -15.09 -12.37
CA THR A 570 -34.10 -15.46 -13.58
C THR A 570 -35.57 -15.10 -13.39
N THR A 571 -36.09 -14.27 -14.29
CA THR A 571 -37.50 -13.91 -14.34
C THR A 571 -38.13 -14.60 -15.55
N LYS A 572 -38.80 -15.72 -15.32
CA LYS A 572 -39.65 -16.32 -16.37
C LYS A 572 -40.94 -15.51 -16.41
N SER A 573 -41.32 -15.00 -17.58
CA SER A 573 -42.56 -14.26 -17.83
C SER A 573 -43.35 -14.99 -18.92
N GLU A 574 -44.43 -15.67 -18.56
CA GLU A 574 -45.38 -16.22 -19.55
C GLU A 574 -46.52 -15.22 -19.74
N TRP A 575 -46.80 -14.85 -20.99
CA TRP A 575 -48.00 -14.08 -21.36
C TRP A 575 -48.68 -14.67 -22.59
N LYS A 576 -49.96 -14.31 -22.75
CA LYS A 576 -50.82 -14.77 -23.84
C LYS A 576 -51.45 -13.57 -24.53
N GLU A 577 -51.42 -13.57 -25.85
CA GLU A 577 -51.95 -12.48 -26.66
C GLU A 577 -53.46 -12.65 -26.86
N GLY A 578 -54.25 -11.68 -26.38
CA GLY A 578 -55.71 -11.70 -26.45
C GLY A 578 -56.38 -11.23 -25.15
N GLY A 579 -56.57 -9.92 -25.02
CA GLY A 579 -57.63 -9.31 -24.19
C GLY A 579 -57.42 -9.13 -22.68
N ARG A 580 -56.44 -9.77 -22.01
CA ARG A 580 -55.98 -9.37 -20.66
C ARG A 580 -54.61 -9.99 -20.34
N ILE A 581 -53.72 -9.21 -19.73
CA ILE A 581 -52.30 -9.59 -19.48
C ILE A 581 -52.22 -10.58 -18.30
N GLU A 582 -51.92 -11.86 -18.59
CA GLU A 582 -51.43 -12.84 -17.60
C GLU A 582 -49.91 -12.57 -17.45
N ARG A 583 -49.42 -12.14 -16.27
CA ARG A 583 -47.97 -12.05 -16.00
C ARG A 583 -47.59 -13.10 -14.97
N ARG A 584 -47.08 -14.24 -15.43
CA ARG A 584 -46.46 -15.22 -14.53
C ARG A 584 -45.01 -14.87 -14.35
N THR A 585 -44.68 -14.14 -13.28
CA THR A 585 -43.28 -13.88 -12.89
C THR A 585 -42.80 -15.04 -12.02
N LYS A 586 -41.90 -15.89 -12.53
CA LYS A 586 -41.13 -16.80 -11.67
C LYS A 586 -39.77 -16.16 -11.43
N GLU A 587 -39.55 -15.67 -10.22
CA GLU A 587 -38.24 -15.21 -9.76
C GLU A 587 -37.50 -16.38 -9.14
N TYR A 588 -36.34 -16.71 -9.69
CA TYR A 588 -35.41 -17.65 -9.09
C TYR A 588 -34.28 -16.83 -8.46
N ASP A 589 -34.17 -16.83 -7.14
CA ASP A 589 -32.97 -16.32 -6.46
C ASP A 589 -31.95 -17.46 -6.39
N THR A 590 -30.97 -17.48 -7.29
CA THR A 590 -29.85 -18.42 -7.20
C THR A 590 -28.66 -17.69 -6.58
N ILE A 591 -28.22 -18.14 -5.41
CA ILE A 591 -26.99 -17.68 -4.76
C ILE A 591 -25.86 -18.59 -5.27
N VAL A 592 -25.06 -18.08 -6.19
CA VAL A 592 -23.86 -18.77 -6.67
C VAL A 592 -22.65 -18.17 -5.95
N ILE A 593 -22.01 -18.97 -5.10
CA ILE A 593 -20.70 -18.62 -4.52
C ILE A 593 -19.67 -19.05 -5.55
N ARG A 594 -19.15 -18.09 -6.33
CA ARG A 594 -18.20 -18.40 -7.40
C ARG A 594 -16.77 -18.47 -6.87
N ASP A 595 -16.44 -17.62 -5.91
CA ASP A 595 -15.08 -17.55 -5.40
C ASP A 595 -15.07 -17.58 -3.86
N ILE A 596 -14.41 -18.60 -3.29
CA ILE A 596 -14.08 -18.64 -1.86
C ILE A 596 -12.63 -18.19 -1.74
N TYR A 597 -12.40 -17.11 -1.00
CA TYR A 597 -11.07 -16.59 -0.73
C TYR A 597 -10.70 -16.84 0.74
N ASP A 598 -9.67 -17.66 1.00
CA ASP A 598 -9.13 -17.91 2.34
C ASP A 598 -8.06 -16.86 2.66
N THR A 599 -8.21 -16.18 3.81
CA THR A 599 -7.30 -15.14 4.27
C THR A 599 -6.25 -15.74 5.19
N ILE A 600 -5.04 -15.92 4.67
CA ILE A 600 -3.90 -16.44 5.46
C ILE A 600 -3.07 -15.27 5.96
N TYR A 601 -2.86 -15.22 7.27
CA TYR A 601 -1.97 -14.25 7.91
C TYR A 601 -0.57 -14.85 8.01
N HIS A 602 0.38 -14.25 7.31
CA HIS A 602 1.78 -14.62 7.37
C HIS A 602 2.50 -13.68 8.33
N GLN A 603 3.18 -14.23 9.33
CA GLN A 603 4.08 -13.44 10.16
C GLN A 603 5.21 -12.91 9.28
N ILE A 604 5.51 -11.61 9.42
CA ILE A 604 6.62 -11.00 8.70
C ILE A 604 7.91 -11.43 9.37
N THR A 605 8.83 -11.94 8.55
CA THR A 605 10.19 -12.29 8.93
C THR A 605 11.12 -11.77 7.85
N ARG A 606 12.44 -11.82 8.10
CA ARG A 606 13.44 -11.42 7.09
C ARG A 606 13.33 -12.24 5.80
N ASP A 607 12.88 -13.49 5.89
CA ASP A 607 12.70 -14.38 4.74
C ASP A 607 11.32 -14.22 4.06
N ASN A 608 10.41 -13.46 4.67
CA ASN A 608 9.01 -13.37 4.24
C ASN A 608 8.44 -11.95 4.36
N LEU A 609 9.07 -11.01 3.64
CA LEU A 609 8.66 -9.61 3.55
C LEU A 609 7.47 -9.42 2.59
N ASN A 610 6.61 -8.44 2.89
CA ASN A 610 5.43 -8.13 2.07
C ASN A 610 5.81 -7.26 0.87
N ALA A 611 5.20 -7.49 -0.29
CA ALA A 611 5.38 -6.63 -1.45
C ALA A 611 4.76 -5.24 -1.24
N SER A 612 5.39 -4.22 -1.83
CA SER A 612 4.81 -2.87 -1.90
C SER A 612 3.59 -2.81 -2.82
N GLU A 613 2.80 -1.74 -2.71
CA GLU A 613 1.59 -1.57 -3.52
C GLU A 613 1.90 -1.45 -5.02
N LYS A 614 2.97 -0.74 -5.41
CA LYS A 614 3.37 -0.72 -6.84
C LYS A 614 3.91 -2.07 -7.29
N THR A 615 4.63 -2.80 -6.45
CA THR A 615 5.11 -4.15 -6.76
C THR A 615 3.94 -5.12 -7.01
N LYS A 616 2.89 -5.05 -6.20
CA LYS A 616 1.66 -5.85 -6.39
C LYS A 616 0.95 -5.53 -7.71
N ARG A 617 1.16 -4.34 -8.28
CA ARG A 617 0.55 -3.87 -9.54
C ARG A 617 1.44 -4.09 -10.77
N GLY A 618 2.54 -4.82 -10.65
CA GLY A 618 3.42 -5.16 -11.78
C GLY A 618 4.84 -4.64 -11.69
N GLY A 619 5.21 -3.96 -10.59
CA GLY A 619 6.56 -3.43 -10.37
C GLY A 619 6.70 -1.96 -10.74
N ILE A 620 7.89 -1.40 -10.51
CA ILE A 620 8.23 -0.01 -10.81
C ILE A 620 9.11 0.01 -12.06
N GLU A 621 8.66 0.69 -13.11
CA GLU A 621 9.36 0.78 -14.39
C GLU A 621 10.09 2.10 -14.56
N THR A 622 11.28 2.05 -15.16
CA THR A 622 12.14 3.22 -15.38
C THR A 622 12.52 3.40 -16.86
N PHE A 623 11.63 2.97 -17.76
CA PHE A 623 11.79 3.15 -19.21
C PHE A 623 11.24 4.53 -19.63
N ASN A 624 11.84 5.13 -20.65
CA ASN A 624 11.38 6.39 -21.28
C ASN A 624 11.30 7.59 -20.32
N ILE A 625 12.24 7.71 -19.38
CA ILE A 625 12.33 8.86 -18.46
C ILE A 625 13.32 9.87 -19.02
N SER A 626 12.85 11.08 -19.33
CA SER A 626 13.65 12.17 -19.93
C SER A 626 14.08 13.25 -18.93
N HIS A 627 13.61 13.19 -17.68
CA HIS A 627 13.91 14.15 -16.62
C HIS A 627 13.88 13.47 -15.24
N ASP A 628 14.42 14.12 -14.20
CA ASP A 628 14.40 13.57 -12.85
C ASP A 628 12.98 13.29 -12.35
N ILE A 629 12.78 12.14 -11.70
CA ILE A 629 11.47 11.71 -11.18
C ILE A 629 11.62 11.19 -9.75
N GLU A 630 10.68 11.60 -8.89
CA GLU A 630 10.48 11.04 -7.55
C GLU A 630 9.22 10.14 -7.54
N ILE A 631 9.38 8.90 -7.09
CA ILE A 631 8.32 7.90 -7.03
C ILE A 631 8.05 7.59 -5.56
N PHE A 632 6.79 7.64 -5.14
CA PHE A 632 6.37 7.26 -3.79
C PHE A 632 5.63 5.93 -3.81
N ASP A 633 5.96 5.03 -2.89
CA ASP A 633 5.36 3.71 -2.74
C ASP A 633 5.15 3.34 -1.26
N THR A 634 4.26 2.40 -1.01
CA THR A 634 3.85 2.04 0.35
C THR A 634 3.79 0.52 0.50
N ILE A 635 4.23 0.03 1.64
CA ILE A 635 4.09 -1.35 2.09
C ILE A 635 3.17 -1.35 3.32
N PHE A 636 2.06 -2.09 3.23
CA PHE A 636 1.13 -2.23 4.35
C PHE A 636 1.44 -3.46 5.18
N VAL A 637 1.48 -3.28 6.50
CA VAL A 637 1.63 -4.37 7.48
C VAL A 637 0.52 -4.28 8.53
N ILE A 638 0.15 -5.43 9.08
CA ILE A 638 -0.91 -5.56 10.09
C ILE A 638 -0.28 -5.88 11.44
N PRO A 639 -0.48 -5.06 12.48
CA PRO A 639 0.03 -5.31 13.81
C PRO A 639 -0.65 -6.52 14.42
N ARG A 640 0.13 -7.31 15.15
CA ARG A 640 -0.32 -8.50 15.88
C ARG A 640 -0.13 -8.24 17.36
N TYR A 641 -1.22 -8.40 18.11
CA TYR A 641 -1.24 -8.18 19.55
C TYR A 641 -1.43 -9.50 20.30
N PHE A 642 -0.66 -9.68 21.36
CA PHE A 642 -0.92 -10.65 22.41
C PHE A 642 -1.87 -10.04 23.43
N LEU A 643 -2.98 -10.71 23.69
CA LEU A 643 -3.95 -10.30 24.71
C LEU A 643 -3.56 -10.91 26.06
N LYS A 644 -3.26 -10.06 27.04
CA LYS A 644 -2.91 -10.49 28.41
C LYS A 644 -4.09 -11.26 29.01
N LYS A 645 -3.87 -12.53 29.33
CA LYS A 645 -4.86 -13.37 30.02
C LYS A 645 -4.80 -13.16 31.54
N PRO A 646 -5.84 -13.49 32.32
CA PRO A 646 -5.75 -13.45 33.77
C PRO A 646 -4.57 -14.30 34.28
N CYS A 647 -3.92 -13.88 35.36
CA CYS A 647 -2.84 -14.68 35.97
C CYS A 647 -3.32 -15.97 36.63
N GLU A 648 -4.61 -16.00 36.99
CA GLU A 648 -5.21 -17.06 37.78
C GLU A 648 -6.64 -17.37 37.29
N TRP A 649 -6.94 -18.65 37.13
CA TRP A 649 -8.28 -19.17 36.89
C TRP A 649 -8.72 -20.01 38.07
N LYS A 650 -9.85 -19.64 38.69
CA LYS A 650 -10.42 -20.34 39.86
C LYS A 650 -11.70 -21.08 39.50
N TYR A 651 -11.66 -22.40 39.64
CA TYR A 651 -12.83 -23.26 39.66
C TYR A 651 -13.15 -23.63 41.12
N VAL A 652 -13.65 -22.64 41.88
CA VAL A 652 -13.98 -22.76 43.31
C VAL A 652 -15.44 -22.39 43.59
N HIS A 653 -15.95 -22.73 44.77
CA HIS A 653 -17.32 -22.42 45.17
C HIS A 653 -17.50 -20.92 45.50
N GLN A 654 -18.37 -20.22 44.75
CA GLN A 654 -18.91 -18.92 45.13
C GLN A 654 -20.45 -18.99 45.09
N ALA A 655 -21.06 -19.23 46.26
CA ALA A 655 -22.47 -19.04 46.61
C ALA A 655 -23.58 -19.50 45.61
N ILE A 656 -24.31 -20.55 46.03
CA ILE A 656 -25.78 -20.73 45.91
C ILE A 656 -26.39 -21.34 44.63
N LYS A 657 -25.67 -21.66 43.54
CA LYS A 657 -26.24 -22.54 42.49
C LYS A 657 -25.30 -23.69 42.17
N TYR A 658 -25.80 -24.93 42.32
CA TYR A 658 -25.22 -26.25 41.96
C TYR A 658 -24.52 -26.35 40.58
N ARG A 659 -24.48 -25.28 39.79
CA ARG A 659 -24.24 -25.25 38.35
C ARG A 659 -22.85 -24.80 37.92
N LYS A 660 -21.96 -24.39 38.81
CA LYS A 660 -20.60 -24.00 38.39
C LYS A 660 -19.54 -24.53 39.37
N ASN A 661 -18.72 -25.43 38.82
CA ASN A 661 -17.27 -25.50 39.02
C ASN A 661 -16.65 -26.58 39.89
N VAL A 662 -17.37 -27.52 40.50
CA VAL A 662 -16.67 -28.56 41.27
C VAL A 662 -17.24 -30.00 41.14
N PRO A 663 -16.38 -31.02 40.93
CA PRO A 663 -16.70 -32.44 41.06
C PRO A 663 -17.14 -32.86 42.47
N TYR A 664 -18.25 -33.59 42.58
CA TYR A 664 -18.88 -34.00 43.83
C TYR A 664 -18.41 -35.39 44.30
N PHE A 665 -18.34 -35.59 45.61
CA PHE A 665 -18.08 -36.89 46.25
C PHE A 665 -19.28 -37.38 47.06
N GLN A 666 -19.44 -38.70 47.17
CA GLN A 666 -20.38 -39.30 48.13
C GLN A 666 -19.85 -39.09 49.57
N THR A 667 -20.75 -39.02 50.56
CA THR A 667 -20.35 -38.98 51.99
C THR A 667 -19.50 -40.21 52.32
N CYS A 668 -18.43 -40.00 53.10
CA CYS A 668 -17.48 -41.04 53.50
C CYS A 668 -16.86 -41.82 52.33
N PHE A 669 -16.85 -41.24 51.14
CA PHE A 669 -16.29 -41.84 49.93
C PHE A 669 -15.35 -40.86 49.23
N TRP A 670 -14.36 -41.42 48.52
CA TRP A 670 -13.21 -40.67 48.00
C TRP A 670 -13.14 -40.61 46.48
N GLU A 671 -13.85 -41.46 45.75
CA GLU A 671 -13.85 -41.39 44.28
C GLU A 671 -14.85 -40.34 43.80
N VAL A 672 -14.46 -39.62 42.74
CA VAL A 672 -15.30 -38.60 42.14
C VAL A 672 -16.55 -39.27 41.56
N ASN A 673 -17.72 -38.70 41.86
CA ASN A 673 -19.00 -39.19 41.38
C ASN A 673 -19.22 -38.79 39.90
N THR A 674 -18.49 -39.37 38.97
CA THR A 674 -18.74 -39.27 37.51
C THR A 674 -19.82 -40.27 37.08
N SER A 675 -20.44 -40.13 35.91
CA SER A 675 -21.49 -41.10 35.51
C SER A 675 -20.92 -42.52 35.39
N LYS A 676 -19.66 -42.65 34.95
CA LYS A 676 -18.94 -43.93 34.90
C LYS A 676 -18.72 -44.50 36.30
N ASN A 677 -18.14 -43.71 37.19
CA ASN A 677 -17.80 -44.17 38.54
C ASN A 677 -19.06 -44.48 39.36
N PHE A 678 -20.10 -43.67 39.24
CA PHE A 678 -21.40 -43.93 39.86
C PHE A 678 -21.96 -45.30 39.50
N GLN A 679 -21.93 -45.69 38.22
CA GLN A 679 -22.38 -47.04 37.81
C GLN A 679 -21.48 -48.14 38.38
N ASN A 680 -20.15 -47.94 38.34
CA ASN A 680 -19.19 -48.88 38.91
C ASN A 680 -19.42 -49.08 40.41
N HIS A 681 -19.57 -47.99 41.18
CA HIS A 681 -19.82 -48.04 42.62
C HIS A 681 -21.15 -48.72 42.93
N ARG A 682 -22.20 -48.45 42.16
CA ARG A 682 -23.49 -49.13 42.35
C ARG A 682 -23.39 -50.63 42.17
N ASN A 683 -22.63 -51.08 41.17
CA ASN A 683 -22.44 -52.49 40.88
C ASN A 683 -21.54 -53.16 41.94
N ILE A 684 -20.55 -52.44 42.46
CA ILE A 684 -19.59 -52.99 43.40
C ILE A 684 -20.14 -52.98 44.84
N LEU A 685 -20.87 -51.94 45.25
CA LEU A 685 -21.55 -51.84 46.57
C LEU A 685 -22.69 -52.85 46.74
N SER A 686 -23.15 -53.51 45.66
CA SER A 686 -24.11 -54.62 45.74
C SER A 686 -23.44 -55.99 45.89
N THR A 687 -22.10 -56.07 45.82
CA THR A 687 -21.32 -57.30 46.03
C THR A 687 -20.84 -57.42 47.48
N ASN A 688 -20.35 -58.61 47.84
CA ASN A 688 -19.75 -58.84 49.16
C ASN A 688 -18.40 -58.13 49.36
N TYR A 689 -17.79 -57.56 48.31
CA TYR A 689 -16.48 -56.90 48.42
C TYR A 689 -16.51 -55.64 49.32
N TYR A 690 -17.66 -54.95 49.38
CA TYR A 690 -17.87 -53.79 50.25
C TYR A 690 -18.84 -54.10 51.41
N SER A 691 -19.00 -55.36 51.84
CA SER A 691 -20.00 -55.77 52.85
C SER A 691 -19.93 -54.95 54.15
N ASP A 692 -18.71 -54.56 54.53
CA ASP A 692 -18.41 -53.85 55.77
C ASP A 692 -18.37 -52.32 55.60
N ALA A 693 -18.62 -51.83 54.38
CA ALA A 693 -18.64 -50.42 54.01
C ALA A 693 -20.03 -49.78 54.23
N THR A 694 -20.75 -50.22 55.25
CA THR A 694 -22.11 -49.73 55.58
C THR A 694 -22.16 -48.24 55.90
N PHE A 695 -21.01 -47.62 56.14
CA PHE A 695 -20.83 -46.18 56.33
C PHE A 695 -20.93 -45.35 55.03
N ILE A 696 -20.88 -45.98 53.85
CA ILE A 696 -21.09 -45.31 52.55
C ILE A 696 -22.60 -45.14 52.31
N GLU A 697 -23.05 -43.95 51.90
CA GLU A 697 -24.47 -43.63 51.78
C GLU A 697 -25.26 -44.55 50.82
N LEU A 698 -24.67 -44.91 49.69
CA LEU A 698 -25.36 -45.75 48.70
C LEU A 698 -25.32 -47.26 49.03
N HIS A 699 -24.64 -47.66 50.10
CA HIS A 699 -24.55 -49.06 50.50
C HIS A 699 -25.94 -49.62 50.90
N PRO A 700 -26.35 -50.82 50.44
CA PRO A 700 -27.65 -51.42 50.79
C PRO A 700 -27.96 -51.51 52.28
N ASN A 701 -26.90 -51.70 53.10
CA ASN A 701 -26.98 -51.82 54.56
C ASN A 701 -26.67 -50.49 55.30
N ASN A 702 -26.65 -49.34 54.60
CA ASN A 702 -26.45 -48.05 55.26
C ASN A 702 -27.56 -47.80 56.30
N GLN A 703 -27.21 -47.26 57.47
CA GLN A 703 -28.15 -47.12 58.59
C GLN A 703 -29.34 -46.20 58.29
N TYR A 704 -29.14 -45.16 57.46
CA TYR A 704 -30.15 -44.15 57.16
C TYR A 704 -30.75 -44.30 55.75
N TRP A 705 -29.90 -44.58 54.75
CA TRP A 705 -30.30 -44.69 53.35
C TRP A 705 -30.51 -46.12 52.87
N GLY A 706 -30.04 -47.13 53.60
CA GLY A 706 -30.10 -48.53 53.21
C GLY A 706 -31.48 -49.13 53.41
N TYR A 707 -31.85 -50.07 52.55
CA TYR A 707 -33.11 -50.83 52.66
C TYR A 707 -32.95 -52.13 53.46
N ARG A 708 -31.72 -52.46 53.89
CA ARG A 708 -31.37 -53.66 54.66
C ARG A 708 -30.89 -53.34 56.10
N SER A 709 -31.15 -52.12 56.59
CA SER A 709 -30.76 -51.68 57.94
C SER A 709 -31.58 -52.38 59.03
N LEU A 710 -30.92 -52.82 60.11
CA LEU A 710 -31.55 -53.48 61.27
C LEU A 710 -32.48 -52.57 62.09
N MET A 711 -32.41 -51.25 61.90
CA MET A 711 -33.15 -50.26 62.68
C MET A 711 -34.56 -49.96 62.12
N ASP A 712 -34.94 -50.49 60.97
CA ASP A 712 -36.19 -50.12 60.32
C ASP A 712 -36.94 -51.35 59.76
N ARG A 713 -37.85 -51.93 60.55
CA ARG A 713 -38.83 -52.92 60.04
C ARG A 713 -39.86 -52.29 59.07
N PHE A 714 -39.72 -51.00 58.74
CA PHE A 714 -40.51 -50.26 57.75
C PHE A 714 -39.62 -49.54 56.72
N GLY A 715 -38.43 -50.07 56.42
CA GLY A 715 -37.46 -49.45 55.52
C GLY A 715 -38.05 -49.01 54.18
N ASP A 716 -38.16 -47.69 54.01
CA ASP A 716 -38.70 -47.09 52.80
C ASP A 716 -37.67 -47.18 51.66
N ALA A 717 -37.81 -48.20 50.81
CA ALA A 717 -37.02 -48.36 49.59
C ALA A 717 -37.01 -47.10 48.70
N SER A 718 -37.98 -46.19 48.88
CA SER A 718 -38.02 -44.90 48.20
C SER A 718 -36.85 -44.00 48.59
N ARG A 719 -36.36 -44.02 49.85
CA ARG A 719 -35.24 -43.15 50.29
C ARG A 719 -33.95 -43.47 49.57
N ARG A 720 -33.58 -44.75 49.49
CA ARG A 720 -32.41 -45.18 48.72
C ARG A 720 -32.56 -44.87 47.24
N THR A 721 -33.76 -45.12 46.70
CA THR A 721 -34.04 -44.91 45.28
C THR A 721 -33.94 -43.42 44.92
N ASN A 722 -34.50 -42.53 45.73
CA ASN A 722 -34.38 -41.09 45.58
C ASN A 722 -32.91 -40.64 45.67
N ARG A 723 -32.15 -41.16 46.64
CA ARG A 723 -30.73 -40.85 46.78
C ARG A 723 -29.88 -41.34 45.61
N ILE A 724 -30.22 -42.49 45.02
CA ILE A 724 -29.60 -42.98 43.77
C ILE A 724 -29.90 -42.03 42.61
N ILE A 725 -31.15 -41.56 42.49
CA ILE A 725 -31.53 -40.60 41.44
C ILE A 725 -30.76 -39.29 41.62
N GLU A 726 -30.67 -38.77 42.84
CA GLU A 726 -29.89 -37.57 43.16
C GLU A 726 -28.42 -37.72 42.77
N TYR A 727 -27.75 -38.81 43.19
CA TYR A 727 -26.35 -39.04 42.83
C TYR A 727 -26.14 -39.29 41.34
N SER A 728 -27.12 -39.84 40.63
CA SER A 728 -27.09 -39.95 39.16
C SER A 728 -27.15 -38.58 38.49
N ASP A 729 -27.99 -37.68 39.00
CA ASP A 729 -28.08 -36.30 38.50
C ASP A 729 -26.81 -35.51 38.81
N PHE A 730 -26.26 -35.66 40.01
CA PHE A 730 -24.96 -35.10 40.37
C PHE A 730 -23.88 -35.62 39.44
N ALA A 731 -23.87 -36.91 39.12
CA ALA A 731 -22.85 -37.51 38.26
C ALA A 731 -22.81 -36.91 36.86
N ARG A 732 -23.98 -36.67 36.26
CA ARG A 732 -24.11 -35.98 34.97
C ARG A 732 -23.60 -34.54 35.03
N ILE A 733 -23.85 -33.82 36.13
CA ILE A 733 -23.34 -32.46 36.34
C ILE A 733 -21.81 -32.47 36.49
N VAL A 734 -21.27 -33.44 37.23
CA VAL A 734 -19.82 -33.62 37.39
C VAL A 734 -19.14 -33.84 36.05
N ASP A 735 -19.67 -34.72 35.19
CA ASP A 735 -19.09 -34.98 33.86
C ASP A 735 -19.06 -33.71 33.00
N LYS A 736 -20.15 -32.93 33.01
CA LYS A 736 -20.23 -31.64 32.30
C LYS A 736 -19.19 -30.65 32.84
N ASN A 737 -19.05 -30.56 34.16
CA ASN A 737 -18.12 -29.65 34.82
C ASN A 737 -16.65 -30.03 34.55
N LEU A 738 -16.28 -31.29 34.70
CA LEU A 738 -14.94 -31.80 34.40
C LEU A 738 -14.57 -31.57 32.93
N SER A 739 -15.49 -31.89 32.01
CA SER A 739 -15.25 -31.70 30.57
C SER A 739 -15.15 -30.22 30.18
N ARG A 740 -15.94 -29.34 30.81
CA ARG A 740 -15.85 -27.89 30.59
C ARG A 740 -14.53 -27.33 31.11
N MET A 741 -14.16 -27.69 32.34
CA MET A 741 -12.91 -27.27 32.97
C MET A 741 -11.70 -27.74 32.15
N ALA A 742 -11.65 -29.03 31.78
CA ALA A 742 -10.57 -29.57 30.98
C ALA A 742 -10.46 -28.87 29.61
N ARG A 743 -11.58 -28.61 28.91
CA ARG A 743 -11.58 -27.85 27.65
C ARG A 743 -11.11 -26.42 27.84
N GLU A 744 -11.51 -25.74 28.90
CA GLU A 744 -11.03 -24.38 29.14
C GLU A 744 -9.52 -24.35 29.41
N ILE A 745 -9.01 -25.31 30.20
CA ILE A 745 -7.58 -25.48 30.43
C ILE A 745 -6.85 -25.77 29.11
N THR A 746 -7.36 -26.68 28.28
CA THR A 746 -6.65 -27.19 27.09
C THR A 746 -6.83 -26.34 25.83
N ASP A 747 -8.00 -25.74 25.61
CA ASP A 747 -8.34 -24.99 24.40
C ASP A 747 -8.10 -23.49 24.56
N ARG A 748 -8.02 -22.97 25.80
CA ARG A 748 -7.85 -21.53 26.07
C ARG A 748 -6.59 -21.20 26.86
N ILE A 749 -6.36 -21.87 28.00
CA ILE A 749 -5.23 -21.53 28.89
C ILE A 749 -3.92 -22.06 28.35
N LEU A 750 -3.87 -23.34 27.96
CA LEU A 750 -2.66 -24.01 27.50
C LEU A 750 -2.07 -23.42 26.22
N PRO A 751 -2.86 -23.03 25.19
CA PRO A 751 -2.31 -22.35 24.01
C PRO A 751 -1.75 -20.96 24.32
N ALA A 752 -2.37 -20.23 25.25
CA ALA A 752 -1.82 -18.94 25.70
C ALA A 752 -0.49 -19.14 26.44
N PHE A 753 -0.40 -20.16 27.29
CA PHE A 753 0.84 -20.58 27.94
C PHE A 753 1.92 -21.00 26.93
N ASP A 754 1.58 -21.76 25.89
CA ASP A 754 2.54 -22.21 24.87
C ASP A 754 3.17 -21.04 24.11
N THR A 755 2.37 -20.01 23.76
CA THR A 755 2.88 -18.77 23.16
C THR A 755 3.87 -18.04 24.09
N LEU A 756 3.57 -17.97 25.39
CA LEU A 756 4.46 -17.36 26.38
C LEU A 756 5.75 -18.17 26.57
N ALA A 757 5.63 -19.50 26.61
CA ALA A 757 6.75 -20.40 26.80
C ALA A 757 7.68 -20.52 25.58
N PHE A 758 7.27 -20.06 24.39
CA PHE A 758 8.05 -20.14 23.15
C PHE A 758 8.98 -18.93 22.92
N ASP A 759 8.65 -17.75 23.45
CA ASP A 759 9.45 -16.53 23.27
C ASP A 759 10.71 -16.52 24.17
N ARG A 760 11.86 -16.06 23.66
CA ARG A 760 13.24 -16.48 24.01
C ARG A 760 13.75 -16.20 25.44
N LYS A 761 12.91 -15.79 26.39
CA LYS A 761 13.16 -15.90 27.86
C LYS A 761 12.51 -17.14 28.49
N ALA A 762 12.11 -18.06 27.62
CA ALA A 762 11.39 -19.31 27.80
C ALA A 762 11.84 -20.28 28.92
N SER A 763 12.93 -20.12 29.67
CA SER A 763 13.26 -21.09 30.74
C SER A 763 12.35 -20.92 31.98
N GLN A 764 11.71 -19.76 32.13
CA GLN A 764 11.15 -19.30 33.39
C GLN A 764 9.63 -19.50 33.53
N THR A 765 8.82 -19.36 32.47
CA THR A 765 7.35 -19.47 32.60
C THR A 765 6.89 -20.91 32.91
N LYS A 766 5.95 -21.05 33.85
CA LYS A 766 5.34 -22.32 34.27
C LYS A 766 3.81 -22.21 34.33
N LEU A 767 3.14 -23.31 34.01
CA LEU A 767 1.70 -23.49 34.21
C LEU A 767 1.49 -24.38 35.44
N ILE A 768 0.96 -23.83 36.53
CA ILE A 768 0.60 -24.60 37.72
C ILE A 768 -0.89 -24.97 37.65
N ILE A 769 -1.20 -26.26 37.70
CA ILE A 769 -2.57 -26.77 37.85
C ILE A 769 -2.69 -27.35 39.25
N GLN A 770 -3.35 -26.63 40.15
CA GLN A 770 -3.54 -27.04 41.53
C GLN A 770 -4.94 -27.64 41.75
N ILE A 771 -4.99 -28.79 42.43
CA ILE A 771 -6.21 -29.53 42.75
C ILE A 771 -6.31 -29.68 44.27
N ARG A 772 -7.34 -29.11 44.87
CA ARG A 772 -7.58 -29.13 46.32
C ARG A 772 -8.80 -29.95 46.65
N GLY A 773 -8.64 -31.07 47.35
CA GLY A 773 -9.75 -31.90 47.82
C GLY A 773 -10.27 -31.44 49.18
N TYR A 774 -11.58 -31.20 49.29
CA TYR A 774 -12.23 -30.82 50.54
C TYR A 774 -13.22 -31.88 51.04
N SER A 775 -13.35 -31.94 52.36
CA SER A 775 -14.38 -32.68 53.05
C SER A 775 -15.27 -31.75 53.87
N ASP A 776 -16.49 -32.18 54.16
CA ASP A 776 -17.35 -31.47 55.12
C ASP A 776 -16.83 -31.65 56.56
N PHE A 777 -17.33 -30.86 57.50
CA PHE A 777 -16.83 -30.82 58.88
C PHE A 777 -17.32 -31.98 59.77
N ARG A 778 -18.18 -32.89 59.27
CA ARG A 778 -18.73 -33.96 60.10
C ARG A 778 -17.65 -34.98 60.43
N GLN A 779 -17.58 -35.35 61.70
CA GLN A 779 -16.73 -36.43 62.17
C GLN A 779 -17.17 -37.77 61.55
N ILE A 780 -16.20 -38.52 61.04
CA ILE A 780 -16.42 -39.90 60.62
C ILE A 780 -16.23 -40.80 61.84
N TYR A 781 -17.30 -41.44 62.29
CA TYR A 781 -17.25 -42.36 63.44
C TYR A 781 -16.83 -43.78 63.06
N LYS A 782 -17.04 -44.18 61.80
CA LYS A 782 -16.65 -45.48 61.25
C LYS A 782 -16.33 -45.33 59.77
N GLY A 783 -15.15 -45.78 59.36
CA GLY A 783 -14.74 -45.77 57.97
C GLY A 783 -13.25 -46.08 57.81
N TYR A 784 -12.90 -46.74 56.71
CA TYR A 784 -11.52 -47.02 56.32
C TYR A 784 -11.42 -47.05 54.80
N TYR A 785 -10.20 -46.86 54.28
CA TYR A 785 -9.92 -46.92 52.86
C TYR A 785 -10.00 -48.35 52.33
N ILE A 786 -10.80 -48.56 51.28
CA ILE A 786 -11.00 -49.85 50.63
C ILE A 786 -10.51 -49.73 49.18
N PRO A 787 -9.44 -50.44 48.77
CA PRO A 787 -8.95 -50.35 47.41
C PRO A 787 -9.91 -50.94 46.36
N ASN A 788 -9.66 -50.64 45.08
CA ASN A 788 -10.45 -51.22 44.01
C ASN A 788 -10.25 -52.74 43.87
N PRO A 789 -11.30 -53.49 43.49
CA PRO A 789 -11.24 -54.96 43.38
C PRO A 789 -10.19 -55.47 42.39
N ASN A 790 -9.83 -54.67 41.39
CA ASN A 790 -8.83 -54.97 40.37
C ASN A 790 -7.37 -54.75 40.85
N GLY A 791 -7.16 -54.37 42.11
CA GLY A 791 -5.85 -54.09 42.69
C GLY A 791 -5.29 -52.70 42.34
N GLU A 792 -5.99 -51.92 41.52
CA GLU A 792 -5.62 -50.54 41.20
C GLU A 792 -5.72 -49.67 42.44
N TYR A 793 -4.69 -48.84 42.67
CA TYR A 793 -4.56 -47.98 43.86
C TYR A 793 -4.57 -48.74 45.20
N SER A 794 -4.12 -49.99 45.25
CA SER A 794 -3.97 -50.75 46.52
C SER A 794 -3.25 -49.96 47.61
N THR A 795 -2.17 -49.25 47.26
CA THR A 795 -1.57 -48.21 48.11
C THR A 795 -1.43 -46.93 47.30
N ILE A 796 -1.96 -45.82 47.83
CA ILE A 796 -1.85 -44.50 47.21
C ILE A 796 -0.60 -43.81 47.72
N LYS A 797 0.19 -43.28 46.79
CA LYS A 797 1.43 -42.52 47.06
C LYS A 797 1.48 -41.30 46.17
N TYR A 798 1.61 -40.12 46.76
CA TYR A 798 1.77 -38.88 46.01
C TYR A 798 2.37 -37.76 46.87
N ILE A 799 2.76 -36.68 46.20
CA ILE A 799 3.32 -35.48 46.80
C ILE A 799 2.19 -34.46 47.03
N SER A 800 1.95 -34.11 48.29
CA SER A 800 0.95 -33.13 48.68
C SER A 800 1.54 -31.73 48.77
N SER A 801 1.05 -30.80 47.96
CA SER A 801 1.52 -29.41 47.93
C SER A 801 0.51 -28.46 47.28
N SER A 802 0.63 -27.17 47.61
CA SER A 802 -0.14 -26.06 47.07
C SER A 802 0.75 -24.90 46.64
N TYR A 803 0.28 -24.07 45.72
CA TYR A 803 0.93 -22.80 45.39
C TYR A 803 0.27 -21.64 46.14
N ASN A 804 1.08 -20.84 46.82
CA ASN A 804 0.66 -19.63 47.50
C ASN A 804 1.01 -18.40 46.64
N ASN A 805 -0.02 -17.80 46.03
CA ASN A 805 0.11 -16.64 45.15
C ASN A 805 0.66 -15.38 45.85
N ASP A 806 0.41 -15.23 47.15
CA ASP A 806 0.81 -14.02 47.90
C ASP A 806 2.28 -14.10 48.31
N LEU A 807 2.76 -15.31 48.60
CA LEU A 807 4.15 -15.55 49.03
C LEU A 807 5.08 -15.98 47.89
N GLY A 808 4.53 -16.24 46.69
CA GLY A 808 5.32 -16.68 45.54
C GLY A 808 6.10 -17.98 45.80
N ARG A 809 5.52 -18.91 46.55
CA ARG A 809 6.17 -20.19 46.90
C ARG A 809 5.16 -21.32 47.03
N LEU A 810 5.65 -22.55 46.94
CA LEU A 810 4.84 -23.72 47.30
C LEU A 810 4.80 -23.92 48.80
N GLU A 811 3.67 -24.41 49.30
CA GLU A 811 3.46 -24.73 50.70
C GLU A 811 2.73 -26.07 50.83
N SER A 812 2.66 -26.58 52.06
CA SER A 812 1.72 -27.64 52.43
C SER A 812 0.63 -27.04 53.33
N TYR A 813 -0.58 -27.62 53.30
CA TYR A 813 -1.69 -27.21 54.17
C TYR A 813 -1.34 -27.16 55.66
N HIS A 814 -0.45 -28.05 56.11
CA HIS A 814 0.04 -28.11 57.50
C HIS A 814 1.08 -27.02 57.83
N LYS A 815 1.27 -26.03 56.94
CA LYS A 815 2.17 -24.88 57.08
C LYS A 815 3.64 -25.27 57.30
N THR A 816 4.05 -26.46 56.86
CA THR A 816 5.48 -26.76 56.68
C THR A 816 5.96 -26.06 55.42
N THR A 817 7.17 -25.51 55.42
CA THR A 817 7.76 -24.81 54.27
C THR A 817 8.02 -25.73 53.07
N TYR A 818 7.65 -27.02 53.14
CA TYR A 818 8.00 -28.06 52.17
C TYR A 818 6.81 -28.97 51.83
N PRO A 819 6.74 -29.51 50.59
CA PRO A 819 5.79 -30.55 50.19
C PRO A 819 5.81 -31.77 51.10
N GLU A 820 4.64 -32.38 51.32
CA GLU A 820 4.50 -33.57 52.17
C GLU A 820 4.39 -34.83 51.32
N TYR A 821 5.09 -35.90 51.70
CA TYR A 821 4.94 -37.20 51.07
C TYR A 821 3.78 -37.98 51.70
N VAL A 822 2.72 -38.26 50.94
CA VAL A 822 1.52 -38.95 51.42
C VAL A 822 1.56 -40.42 51.01
N THR A 823 1.31 -41.31 51.98
CA THR A 823 1.10 -42.75 51.74
C THR A 823 -0.17 -43.22 52.43
N ILE A 824 -1.11 -43.77 51.68
CA ILE A 824 -2.38 -44.31 52.21
C ILE A 824 -2.46 -45.79 51.82
N ARG A 825 -2.44 -46.67 52.84
CA ARG A 825 -2.47 -48.13 52.70
C ARG A 825 -3.92 -48.66 52.77
N PRO A 826 -4.18 -49.90 52.33
CA PRO A 826 -5.47 -50.54 52.57
C PRO A 826 -5.83 -50.48 54.06
N ASN A 827 -7.11 -50.28 54.37
CA ASN A 827 -7.64 -50.14 55.73
C ASN A 827 -7.14 -48.90 56.50
N ALA A 828 -6.53 -47.92 55.83
CA ALA A 828 -6.22 -46.64 56.47
C ALA A 828 -7.49 -46.01 57.04
N SER A 829 -7.44 -45.58 58.30
CA SER A 829 -8.59 -45.03 59.00
C SER A 829 -9.07 -43.73 58.34
N LEU A 830 -10.38 -43.63 58.13
CA LEU A 830 -11.07 -42.39 57.78
C LEU A 830 -11.65 -41.69 59.01
N VAL A 831 -11.54 -42.32 60.20
CA VAL A 831 -12.11 -41.81 61.45
C VAL A 831 -11.33 -40.60 61.94
N GLY A 832 -12.05 -39.52 62.29
CA GLY A 832 -11.46 -38.30 62.84
C GLY A 832 -12.35 -37.07 62.68
N VAL A 833 -12.06 -36.03 63.45
CA VAL A 833 -12.77 -34.74 63.42
C VAL A 833 -12.35 -33.83 62.26
N ASN A 834 -11.19 -34.09 61.67
CA ASN A 834 -10.58 -33.22 60.65
C ASN A 834 -10.62 -33.80 59.22
N ASN A 835 -11.17 -35.01 59.02
CA ASN A 835 -11.31 -35.66 57.71
C ASN A 835 -10.05 -35.66 56.81
N ASP A 836 -8.85 -35.58 57.40
CA ASP A 836 -7.58 -35.40 56.67
C ASP A 836 -7.31 -36.52 55.67
N THR A 837 -7.36 -37.79 56.10
CA THR A 837 -7.18 -38.96 55.21
C THR A 837 -8.19 -38.94 54.07
N LEU A 838 -9.46 -38.59 54.34
CA LEU A 838 -10.50 -38.55 53.32
C LEU A 838 -10.27 -37.42 52.32
N SER A 839 -9.89 -36.23 52.78
CA SER A 839 -9.55 -35.10 51.91
C SER A 839 -8.32 -35.37 51.05
N ARG A 840 -7.30 -36.05 51.58
CA ARG A 840 -6.13 -36.53 50.82
C ARG A 840 -6.53 -37.50 49.71
N LEU A 841 -7.37 -38.49 50.03
CA LEU A 841 -7.91 -39.41 49.04
C LEU A 841 -8.71 -38.66 47.96
N ARG A 842 -9.60 -37.74 48.34
CA ARG A 842 -10.41 -36.94 47.39
C ARG A 842 -9.56 -36.09 46.46
N ALA A 843 -8.50 -35.47 46.98
CA ALA A 843 -7.56 -34.71 46.16
C ALA A 843 -6.88 -35.60 45.12
N PHE A 844 -6.40 -36.78 45.54
CA PHE A 844 -5.77 -37.76 44.65
C PHE A 844 -6.74 -38.26 43.57
N PHE A 845 -7.93 -38.73 43.93
CA PHE A 845 -8.91 -39.21 42.95
C PHE A 845 -9.46 -38.10 42.07
N GLY A 846 -9.58 -36.88 42.58
CA GLY A 846 -9.90 -35.70 41.76
C GLY A 846 -8.87 -35.43 40.66
N TYR A 847 -7.59 -35.53 41.00
CA TYR A 847 -6.49 -35.47 40.05
C TYR A 847 -6.57 -36.58 39.00
N ARG A 848 -6.81 -37.82 39.42
CA ARG A 848 -6.89 -38.99 38.52
C ARG A 848 -8.06 -38.91 37.53
N GLU A 849 -9.10 -38.14 37.85
CA GLU A 849 -10.25 -37.93 36.96
C GLU A 849 -10.05 -36.77 35.99
N LEU A 850 -9.35 -35.70 36.40
CA LEU A 850 -9.05 -34.58 35.52
C LEU A 850 -7.95 -34.93 34.50
N LEU A 851 -6.93 -35.68 34.92
CA LEU A 851 -5.74 -35.96 34.12
C LEU A 851 -6.04 -36.62 32.74
N PRO A 852 -6.88 -37.66 32.63
CA PRO A 852 -7.21 -38.27 31.34
C PRO A 852 -7.91 -37.31 30.37
N LEU A 853 -8.63 -36.30 30.89
CA LEU A 853 -9.28 -35.29 30.07
C LEU A 853 -8.26 -34.29 29.52
N LEU A 854 -7.22 -33.93 30.29
CA LEU A 854 -6.12 -33.11 29.81
C LEU A 854 -5.32 -33.81 28.70
N HIS A 855 -5.10 -35.13 28.84
CA HIS A 855 -4.45 -35.96 27.82
C HIS A 855 -5.23 -36.11 26.50
N LYS A 856 -6.46 -35.59 26.40
CA LYS A 856 -7.16 -35.49 25.09
C LYS A 856 -6.61 -34.35 24.23
N SER A 857 -5.88 -33.41 24.82
CA SER A 857 -5.26 -32.28 24.10
C SER A 857 -3.93 -32.69 23.48
N GLU A 858 -3.78 -32.46 22.18
CA GLU A 858 -2.52 -32.65 21.47
C GLU A 858 -1.39 -31.83 22.09
N LEU A 859 -1.68 -30.59 22.47
CA LEU A 859 -0.70 -29.69 23.07
C LEU A 859 -0.25 -30.17 24.46
N PHE A 860 -1.17 -30.67 25.29
CA PHE A 860 -0.79 -31.26 26.58
C PHE A 860 0.07 -32.51 26.40
N ASN A 861 -0.30 -33.38 25.45
CA ASN A 861 0.49 -34.57 25.12
C ASN A 861 1.87 -34.23 24.56
N LYS A 862 2.02 -33.15 23.79
CA LYS A 862 3.34 -32.65 23.35
C LYS A 862 4.25 -32.39 24.55
N TYR A 863 3.79 -31.62 25.54
CA TYR A 863 4.57 -31.37 26.77
C TYR A 863 4.83 -32.65 27.58
N ALA A 864 3.83 -33.53 27.69
CA ALA A 864 3.97 -34.79 28.42
C ALA A 864 5.03 -35.70 27.77
N ASN A 865 4.98 -35.86 26.44
CA ASN A 865 5.91 -36.68 25.67
C ASN A 865 7.35 -36.11 25.69
N MET A 866 7.49 -34.79 25.79
CA MET A 866 8.78 -34.13 25.99
C MET A 866 9.32 -34.27 27.44
N GLY A 867 8.57 -34.91 28.34
CA GLY A 867 8.96 -35.04 29.75
C GLY A 867 8.89 -33.73 30.55
N LEU A 868 8.11 -32.76 30.07
CA LEU A 868 7.97 -31.41 30.65
C LEU A 868 6.73 -31.25 31.53
N VAL A 869 5.99 -32.33 31.80
CA VAL A 869 4.86 -32.35 32.75
C VAL A 869 5.27 -33.03 34.04
N PHE A 870 5.06 -32.35 35.17
CA PHE A 870 5.23 -32.94 36.49
C PHE A 870 3.92 -33.58 36.97
N TYR A 871 4.03 -34.85 37.37
CA TYR A 871 2.94 -35.63 37.95
C TYR A 871 3.22 -35.89 39.44
N PRO A 872 2.26 -35.60 40.34
CA PRO A 872 2.45 -35.71 41.79
C PRO A 872 2.59 -37.15 42.28
N ASP A 873 2.20 -38.15 41.48
CA ASP A 873 2.28 -39.58 41.77
C ASP A 873 3.45 -40.28 41.03
N SER A 874 4.36 -39.52 40.41
CA SER A 874 5.50 -40.07 39.66
C SER A 874 6.43 -40.92 40.53
N ALA A 875 6.73 -42.14 40.08
CA ALA A 875 7.58 -43.12 40.78
C ALA A 875 9.00 -42.62 41.06
N ALA A 876 9.54 -41.72 40.22
CA ALA A 876 10.91 -41.22 40.34
C ALA A 876 11.17 -40.42 41.63
N LEU A 877 10.13 -39.82 42.23
CA LEU A 877 10.25 -39.00 43.44
C LEU A 877 9.85 -39.75 44.72
N GLN A 878 9.23 -40.92 44.57
CA GLN A 878 8.86 -41.78 45.71
C GLN A 878 10.09 -42.46 46.35
N VAL A 879 11.24 -42.44 45.68
CA VAL A 879 12.46 -43.16 46.09
C VAL A 879 13.45 -42.27 46.86
N THR A 880 13.48 -40.95 46.63
CA THR A 880 14.56 -40.07 47.11
C THR A 880 14.18 -39.11 48.25
N GLY A 881 12.90 -39.05 48.64
CA GLY A 881 12.38 -37.98 49.49
C GLY A 881 12.41 -36.62 48.78
N ILE A 882 11.68 -35.63 49.31
CA ILE A 882 11.62 -34.27 48.76
C ILE A 882 12.29 -33.33 49.75
N ASN A 883 13.36 -32.68 49.31
CA ASN A 883 13.98 -31.53 49.96
C ASN A 883 13.96 -30.31 49.03
N GLN A 884 14.32 -29.13 49.54
CA GLN A 884 14.35 -27.87 48.80
C GLN A 884 15.10 -27.97 47.46
N ASN A 885 16.27 -28.62 47.42
CA ASN A 885 17.10 -28.73 46.22
C ASN A 885 16.48 -29.65 45.16
N SER A 886 15.85 -30.75 45.57
CA SER A 886 15.11 -31.63 44.65
C SER A 886 13.88 -30.95 44.04
N PHE A 887 13.34 -29.97 44.76
CA PHE A 887 12.17 -29.19 44.38
C PHE A 887 12.50 -28.04 43.42
N GLU A 888 13.59 -27.31 43.66
CA GLU A 888 14.09 -26.29 42.72
C GLU A 888 14.43 -26.91 41.36
N ARG A 889 15.07 -28.08 41.35
CA ARG A 889 15.31 -28.85 40.11
C ARG A 889 14.03 -29.25 39.38
N MET A 890 12.94 -29.48 40.11
CA MET A 890 11.62 -29.76 39.53
C MET A 890 11.07 -28.49 38.85
N LEU A 891 11.13 -27.34 39.53
CA LEU A 891 10.73 -26.06 38.96
C LEU A 891 11.59 -25.66 37.77
N GLU A 892 12.88 -25.99 37.74
CA GLU A 892 13.75 -25.77 36.57
C GLU A 892 13.33 -26.64 35.37
N LYS A 893 13.11 -27.94 35.62
CA LYS A 893 12.87 -28.94 34.57
C LYS A 893 11.48 -28.86 33.93
N TYR A 894 10.42 -28.78 34.74
CA TYR A 894 9.06 -28.95 34.24
C TYR A 894 8.45 -27.62 33.77
N LYS A 895 7.52 -27.70 32.81
CA LYS A 895 6.76 -26.57 32.26
C LYS A 895 5.33 -26.53 32.78
N ILE A 896 4.72 -27.70 32.88
CA ILE A 896 3.39 -27.87 33.47
C ILE A 896 3.56 -28.63 34.77
N ILE A 897 3.00 -28.10 35.86
CA ILE A 897 3.17 -28.63 37.21
C ILE A 897 1.81 -28.89 37.80
N ILE A 898 1.49 -30.16 38.03
CA ILE A 898 0.25 -30.56 38.68
C ILE A 898 0.50 -30.72 40.18
N LEU A 899 -0.23 -29.97 40.99
CA LEU A 899 -0.14 -29.98 42.44
C LEU A 899 -1.44 -30.50 43.04
N VAL A 900 -1.35 -31.36 44.04
CA VAL A 900 -2.50 -31.99 44.68
C VAL A 900 -2.41 -31.77 46.18
N GLU A 901 -3.49 -31.33 46.81
CA GLU A 901 -3.53 -31.07 48.26
C GLU A 901 -4.87 -31.49 48.86
N GLY A 902 -4.84 -32.28 49.93
CA GLY A 902 -6.03 -32.53 50.76
C GLY A 902 -6.16 -31.45 51.84
N ARG A 903 -7.31 -30.77 51.91
CA ARG A 903 -7.61 -29.78 52.95
C ARG A 903 -8.63 -30.36 53.92
N MET A 904 -8.32 -30.32 55.21
CA MET A 904 -9.04 -31.03 56.28
C MET A 904 -10.56 -30.86 56.19
N VAL A 905 -11.04 -29.63 56.30
CA VAL A 905 -12.48 -29.31 56.34
C VAL A 905 -12.73 -27.95 55.71
N ASP A 906 -13.81 -27.82 54.95
CA ASP A 906 -14.37 -26.51 54.58
C ASP A 906 -15.47 -26.12 55.58
N SER A 907 -15.19 -25.08 56.37
CA SER A 907 -16.08 -24.58 57.43
C SER A 907 -17.04 -23.49 56.94
N SER A 908 -17.13 -23.22 55.63
CA SER A 908 -17.96 -22.15 55.09
C SER A 908 -19.46 -22.39 55.26
N LEU A 909 -19.88 -23.62 55.58
CA LEU A 909 -21.28 -24.01 55.74
C LEU A 909 -21.42 -25.03 56.88
N ILE A 910 -21.96 -24.57 58.01
CA ILE A 910 -22.29 -25.38 59.19
C ILE A 910 -23.83 -25.50 59.27
N PRO A 911 -24.40 -26.71 59.26
CA PRO A 911 -25.83 -26.95 59.33
C PRO A 911 -26.31 -26.66 60.74
N SER A 912 -27.52 -26.13 60.87
CA SER A 912 -28.12 -25.83 62.16
C SER A 912 -28.86 -27.03 62.77
N GLU A 913 -29.19 -28.06 61.97
CA GLU A 913 -29.75 -29.32 62.46
C GLU A 913 -28.76 -30.50 62.36
N TYR A 914 -28.71 -31.34 63.41
CA TYR A 914 -27.82 -32.50 63.53
C TYR A 914 -28.41 -33.81 62.94
N LEU A 915 -29.40 -33.73 62.04
CA LEU A 915 -30.05 -34.89 61.41
C LEU A 915 -30.50 -34.58 59.97
N TYR A 916 -30.77 -35.62 59.16
CA TYR A 916 -31.36 -35.48 57.82
C TYR A 916 -32.90 -35.42 57.94
N LYS A 917 -33.53 -34.27 57.65
CA LYS A 917 -35.00 -34.09 57.70
C LYS A 917 -35.62 -33.48 56.42
N ASN A 918 -34.83 -33.32 55.36
CA ASN A 918 -35.21 -32.71 54.09
C ASN A 918 -35.73 -31.26 54.23
N ARG A 919 -35.03 -30.42 55.02
CA ARG A 919 -35.29 -28.99 55.25
C ARG A 919 -34.07 -28.14 54.89
N ILE A 920 -34.28 -26.83 54.73
CA ILE A 920 -33.25 -25.83 54.32
C ILE A 920 -32.04 -25.77 55.29
N ASN A 921 -32.17 -26.32 56.49
CA ASN A 921 -31.20 -26.23 57.59
C ASN A 921 -30.55 -27.57 57.99
N ASP A 922 -30.77 -28.64 57.21
CA ASP A 922 -30.29 -29.99 57.53
C ASP A 922 -28.90 -30.30 56.97
N TYR A 923 -28.48 -31.58 57.06
CA TYR A 923 -27.21 -32.06 56.48
C TYR A 923 -27.16 -32.10 54.93
N TYR A 924 -28.28 -31.99 54.22
CA TYR A 924 -28.30 -31.98 52.73
C TYR A 924 -27.46 -30.85 52.10
N PRO A 925 -27.52 -29.60 52.60
CA PRO A 925 -26.62 -28.52 52.20
C PRO A 925 -25.13 -28.88 52.15
N LEU A 926 -24.66 -29.85 52.96
CA LEU A 926 -23.24 -30.27 53.02
C LEU A 926 -22.77 -31.08 51.81
N ASP A 927 -23.70 -31.58 50.99
CA ASP A 927 -23.34 -32.28 49.75
C ASP A 927 -22.56 -31.35 48.80
N SER A 928 -22.80 -30.03 48.88
CA SER A 928 -22.09 -29.01 48.10
C SER A 928 -20.66 -28.69 48.56
N ILE A 929 -20.28 -29.15 49.76
CA ILE A 929 -18.96 -28.88 50.36
C ILE A 929 -17.91 -29.92 49.92
N ARG A 930 -18.35 -31.16 49.62
CA ARG A 930 -17.45 -32.28 49.29
C ARG A 930 -17.03 -32.22 47.83
N ARG A 931 -15.87 -31.63 47.59
CA ARG A 931 -15.60 -31.01 46.28
C ARG A 931 -14.09 -30.95 45.99
N ILE A 932 -13.69 -30.88 44.72
CA ILE A 932 -12.33 -30.45 44.31
C ILE A 932 -12.26 -29.02 43.76
N ASP A 933 -11.55 -28.14 44.44
CA ASP A 933 -11.25 -26.83 43.85
C ASP A 933 -10.07 -26.97 42.89
N VAL A 934 -10.21 -26.48 41.66
CA VAL A 934 -9.11 -26.44 40.68
C VAL A 934 -8.70 -25.00 40.44
N ILE A 935 -7.40 -24.72 40.58
CA ILE A 935 -6.83 -23.38 40.39
C ILE A 935 -5.69 -23.51 39.40
N VAL A 936 -5.74 -22.74 38.32
CA VAL A 936 -4.69 -22.72 37.30
C VAL A 936 -3.98 -21.37 37.34
N ASN A 937 -2.65 -21.38 37.44
CA ASN A 937 -1.83 -20.17 37.50
C ASN A 937 -0.76 -20.18 36.40
N ILE A 938 -0.51 -19.02 35.79
CA ILE A 938 0.69 -18.78 34.98
C ILE A 938 1.66 -17.95 35.81
N ILE A 939 2.87 -18.47 35.98
CA ILE A 939 3.92 -17.89 36.81
C ILE A 939 5.23 -17.85 36.05
N ASP A 940 6.18 -17.04 36.52
CA ASP A 940 7.56 -17.04 36.05
C ASP A 940 8.50 -17.51 37.18
N TYR A 941 9.47 -18.34 36.84
CA TYR A 941 10.50 -18.85 37.74
C TYR A 941 11.86 -18.23 37.39
N VAL A 942 12.23 -17.18 38.12
CA VAL A 942 13.39 -16.33 37.86
C VAL A 942 14.33 -16.37 39.07
N ASP A 943 15.60 -16.71 38.85
CA ASP A 943 16.65 -16.71 39.88
C ASP A 943 16.27 -17.45 41.17
N GLY A 944 15.67 -18.65 41.02
CA GLY A 944 15.26 -19.48 42.15
C GLY A 944 13.93 -19.10 42.80
N ARG A 945 13.27 -18.04 42.32
CA ARG A 945 12.01 -17.52 42.89
C ARG A 945 10.85 -17.68 41.92
N VAL A 946 9.68 -18.01 42.46
CA VAL A 946 8.43 -18.01 41.71
C VAL A 946 7.77 -16.64 41.88
N ILE A 947 7.53 -15.96 40.76
CA ILE A 947 6.85 -14.67 40.72
C ILE A 947 5.63 -14.76 39.80
N LYS A 948 4.65 -13.86 39.99
CA LYS A 948 3.54 -13.73 39.04
C LYS A 948 4.09 -13.30 37.68
N SER A 949 3.52 -13.83 36.61
CA SER A 949 4.01 -13.47 35.27
C SER A 949 3.65 -12.02 34.92
N GLU A 950 4.60 -11.29 34.35
CA GLU A 950 4.36 -9.92 33.88
C GLU A 950 3.45 -9.87 32.64
N CYS A 951 3.27 -11.02 31.98
CA CYS A 951 2.45 -11.19 30.78
C CYS A 951 0.99 -11.61 31.05
N CYS A 952 0.54 -11.51 32.29
CA CYS A 952 -0.85 -11.73 32.66
C CYS A 952 -1.49 -10.50 33.31
N SER A 953 -2.81 -10.43 33.32
CA SER A 953 -3.62 -9.35 33.90
C SER A 953 -4.08 -9.74 35.31
N GLU A 954 -4.05 -8.78 36.25
CA GLU A 954 -4.61 -8.96 37.59
C GLU A 954 -6.15 -8.92 37.61
N LYS A 955 -6.79 -8.50 36.51
CA LYS A 955 -8.25 -8.53 36.39
C LYS A 955 -8.72 -9.98 36.31
N GLN A 956 -9.54 -10.41 37.26
CA GLN A 956 -10.21 -11.72 37.19
C GLN A 956 -11.06 -11.81 35.93
N ALA A 957 -10.99 -12.95 35.22
CA ALA A 957 -11.87 -13.17 34.07
C ALA A 957 -13.34 -13.08 34.51
N PRO A 958 -14.20 -12.33 33.80
CA PRO A 958 -15.63 -12.51 33.96
C PRO A 958 -15.97 -13.95 33.53
N LEU A 959 -16.50 -14.74 34.46
CA LEU A 959 -17.04 -16.06 34.16
C LEU A 959 -18.15 -15.88 33.11
N GLN A 960 -17.89 -16.20 31.85
CA GLN A 960 -18.90 -16.16 30.78
C GLN A 960 -20.16 -16.91 31.24
N GLN A 961 -21.23 -16.16 31.47
CA GLN A 961 -22.56 -16.68 31.70
C GLN A 961 -23.16 -17.03 30.34
N GLU A 962 -22.93 -18.25 29.86
CA GLU A 962 -23.85 -18.85 28.91
C GLU A 962 -25.08 -19.31 29.71
N GLU A 963 -26.20 -18.61 29.50
CA GLU A 963 -27.51 -18.96 30.03
C GLU A 963 -28.09 -20.16 29.27
N ASP A 964 -27.67 -21.37 29.62
CA ASP A 964 -28.43 -22.57 29.27
C ASP A 964 -29.58 -22.73 30.28
N THR A 965 -30.75 -22.18 29.94
CA THR A 965 -32.01 -22.45 30.64
C THR A 965 -32.51 -23.86 30.33
N ILE A 966 -32.00 -24.85 31.07
CA ILE A 966 -32.66 -26.16 31.15
C ILE A 966 -33.87 -26.02 32.08
N ASN A 967 -35.07 -25.93 31.49
CA ASN A 967 -36.35 -26.05 32.17
C ASN A 967 -36.49 -27.46 32.77
N TYR A 968 -36.44 -27.55 34.09
CA TYR A 968 -36.96 -28.72 34.79
C TYR A 968 -38.47 -28.52 34.97
N SER A 969 -39.26 -29.37 34.32
CA SER A 969 -40.70 -29.46 34.55
C SER A 969 -40.95 -30.07 35.94
N PRO A 970 -41.68 -29.41 36.85
CA PRO A 970 -42.19 -30.06 38.04
C PRO A 970 -43.28 -31.06 37.62
N ARG A 971 -43.21 -32.30 38.12
CA ARG A 971 -44.29 -33.28 37.91
C ARG A 971 -45.65 -32.70 38.36
N PRO A 972 -46.76 -33.02 37.67
CA PRO A 972 -48.08 -32.56 38.07
C PRO A 972 -48.46 -33.21 39.40
N LYS A 973 -48.94 -32.39 40.35
CA LYS A 973 -49.73 -32.90 41.47
C LYS A 973 -51.06 -33.40 40.91
N GLU A 974 -51.36 -34.67 41.13
CA GLU A 974 -52.70 -35.22 40.93
C GLU A 974 -53.70 -34.45 41.80
N LYS A 975 -54.84 -34.15 41.18
CA LYS A 975 -56.02 -33.55 41.81
C LYS A 975 -56.64 -34.57 42.76
N GLU A 976 -56.86 -34.18 44.01
CA GLU A 976 -58.00 -34.68 44.77
C GLU A 976 -59.04 -33.57 44.89
N GLU A 977 -60.28 -33.96 44.61
CA GLU A 977 -61.47 -33.15 44.52
C GLU A 977 -61.87 -32.55 45.87
N GLY A 978 -62.46 -31.36 45.82
CA GLY A 978 -62.80 -30.58 47.00
C GLY A 978 -64.09 -31.01 47.70
N VAL A 979 -64.23 -30.59 48.96
CA VAL A 979 -65.53 -30.34 49.58
C VAL A 979 -65.47 -29.06 50.43
N LEU A 980 -66.45 -28.20 50.18
CA LEU A 980 -66.76 -26.95 50.88
C LEU A 980 -67.09 -27.15 52.37
N ARG A 981 -66.87 -26.06 53.12
CA ARG A 981 -67.62 -25.57 54.32
C ARG A 981 -67.45 -26.35 55.64
N ARG A 982 -66.96 -25.64 56.66
CA ARG A 982 -67.80 -24.83 57.58
C ARG A 982 -66.93 -23.97 58.52
N LYS A 983 -67.21 -22.66 58.52
CA LYS A 983 -66.97 -21.77 59.68
C LYS A 983 -67.79 -22.28 60.88
N ARG A 984 -67.21 -22.28 62.09
CA ARG A 984 -67.82 -21.69 63.30
C ARG A 984 -66.90 -21.81 64.52
N LYS A 985 -66.85 -20.66 65.22
CA LYS A 985 -66.29 -20.32 66.54
C LYS A 985 -64.79 -20.23 66.65
#